data_AF-A0A0Q3G0Z0-F1
#
_entry.id   AF-A0A0Q3G0Z0-F1
#
_cell.length_a   1.000
_cell.length_b   1.000
_cell.length_c   1.000
_cell.angle_alpha   90.00
_cell.angle_beta   90.00
_cell.angle_gamma   90.00
#
_symmetry.space_group_name_H-M   'P 1'
#
loop_
_entity.id
_entity.type
_entity.pdbx_description
1 polymer ?
#
loop_
_entity_poly.entity_id
_entity_poly.type
_entity_poly.pdbx_seq_one_letter_code
_entity_poly.pdbx_strand_id
1 'polypeptide(L)'
;MPSSSSGSHGQEARSREPLFSVDLAAAACRLLAFLRSAPAHGGAVGPPSVRRYEELWMPLAAEEAMLVPPPDVQLVWLCHCFHHESYAAYCTSRFGRLINRPLILDADNEEYASDRCRDVWAARYPLEPFDLYNNDFDGNKLNGIDKNNANGEIVKLIRAYASLAARFASPFISEGVYHVAAKRRYVRFLDLVNKRVCTTREDTRLVPSFDILLMWLAHQSFPVSYSRDMTAMGIRDNVAKMVVGYGEVVSEEVVEKTRVLWEETYNEPYDMAGSDVDTAKQAFYWQAAATEEDVNRLYKGLQPRFLMEVLVFLKGESNSEHIDNEFLRLRTQRGHRSLKLNKPMSSLSCKTWQKTWHLYCEFATRALTIEFRRSTSGCFRNSKLLKNVSFSWNDMLHEESLVLTEGIDVSMRVMVSITPPIQAPYLLKCVPDRVTDDGGAMVSDVILRMRNYRPQEGRWLTRTVLDYGGKECFVIRIRIGRGIWRRGPETPVAVKWEDRSIEVREGTWSYIASATSVGYAPEKVVGTAIPSKDQQENKVVWSFSTGDVLTVQFGDDLNFMLQNKNSYEEARLLVGRRLSYSINKDITSNNRSEEEQYLTLVRTSPDHPDGKATMLLNWKLLAVEFLPEEDAVFVLLLCMSIARTMTEIRREDVAGLLVRRRIREGRVGQRDWGSVMLPNSPSLDPHLQPWYRNAASVLSSTETVPNGVVPIRYSPADGKDELYRQALIP
;
A
#
# COMPACT_ATOMS: atom_id res chain seq x y z
N MET A 1 43.75 -8.59 33.14
CA MET A 1 44.95 -9.19 32.50
C MET A 1 45.18 -10.56 33.11
N PRO A 2 45.49 -11.61 32.33
CA PRO A 2 45.26 -11.87 30.90
C PRO A 2 44.42 -13.18 30.72
N SER A 3 43.98 -13.69 29.57
CA SER A 3 44.47 -13.75 28.17
C SER A 3 43.26 -14.06 27.24
N SER A 4 42.94 -13.26 26.21
CA SER A 4 43.45 -13.27 24.83
C SER A 4 43.22 -14.57 24.01
N SER A 5 42.18 -14.57 23.18
CA SER A 5 42.20 -15.26 21.87
C SER A 5 41.45 -14.42 20.83
N SER A 6 42.21 -13.54 20.17
CA SER A 6 41.80 -12.82 18.96
C SER A 6 41.74 -13.80 17.79
N GLY A 7 40.53 -14.23 17.43
CA GLY A 7 40.26 -14.89 16.15
C GLY A 7 40.18 -13.83 15.06
N SER A 8 41.08 -13.92 14.08
CA SER A 8 41.15 -13.07 12.90
C SER A 8 39.89 -13.19 12.06
N HIS A 9 38.95 -12.25 12.19
CA HIS A 9 38.04 -11.95 11.10
C HIS A 9 38.85 -11.21 10.04
N GLY A 10 39.01 -11.84 8.87
CA GLY A 10 39.56 -11.19 7.70
C GLY A 10 38.78 -9.91 7.44
N GLN A 11 39.46 -8.77 7.56
CA GLN A 11 39.04 -7.55 6.90
C GLN A 11 39.03 -7.86 5.41
N GLU A 12 37.85 -8.16 4.85
CA GLU A 12 37.62 -7.91 3.44
C GLU A 12 38.03 -6.47 3.20
N ALA A 13 39.02 -6.29 2.34
CA ALA A 13 39.42 -4.98 1.85
C ALA A 13 38.13 -4.29 1.39
N ARG A 14 37.75 -3.17 2.02
CA ARG A 14 36.74 -2.26 1.50
C ARG A 14 37.19 -1.86 0.10
N SER A 15 36.75 -2.60 -0.91
CA SER A 15 36.84 -2.19 -2.30
C SER A 15 36.17 -0.83 -2.36
N ARG A 16 36.93 0.20 -2.77
CA ARG A 16 36.36 1.53 -2.98
C ARG A 16 35.21 1.35 -3.98
N GLU A 17 33.99 1.61 -3.54
CA GLU A 17 32.84 1.64 -4.44
C GLU A 17 33.18 2.53 -5.64
N PRO A 18 32.87 2.11 -6.87
CA PRO A 18 33.14 2.94 -8.04
C PRO A 18 32.39 4.26 -7.88
N LEU A 19 33.14 5.36 -7.97
CA LEU A 19 32.57 6.69 -7.89
C LEU A 19 31.89 7.00 -9.22
N PHE A 20 30.57 6.84 -9.27
CA PHE A 20 29.79 7.35 -10.39
C PHE A 20 29.89 8.87 -10.46
N SER A 21 29.88 9.37 -11.67
CA SER A 21 29.94 10.80 -11.93
C SER A 21 28.59 11.51 -11.83
N VAL A 22 27.53 10.75 -11.51
CA VAL A 22 26.17 11.22 -11.20
C VAL A 22 25.71 10.54 -9.92
N ASP A 23 24.96 11.26 -9.08
CA ASP A 23 24.24 10.64 -7.98
C ASP A 23 23.06 9.83 -8.52
N LEU A 24 23.27 8.51 -8.67
CA LEU A 24 22.28 7.58 -9.20
C LEU A 24 21.01 7.50 -8.36
N ALA A 25 21.09 7.70 -7.05
CA ALA A 25 19.90 7.64 -6.20
C ALA A 25 19.01 8.85 -6.47
N ALA A 26 19.58 10.05 -6.52
CA ALA A 26 18.84 11.26 -6.88
C ALA A 26 18.32 11.22 -8.33
N ALA A 27 19.13 10.72 -9.27
CA ALA A 27 18.73 10.52 -10.66
C ALA A 27 17.53 9.55 -10.79
N ALA A 28 17.53 8.45 -10.04
CA ALA A 28 16.43 7.49 -10.02
C ALA A 28 15.16 8.11 -9.45
N CYS A 29 15.26 8.86 -8.33
CA CYS A 29 14.14 9.62 -7.76
C CYS A 29 13.48 10.53 -8.81
N ARG A 30 14.28 11.33 -9.53
CA ARG A 30 13.77 12.26 -10.56
C ARG A 30 13.15 11.53 -11.75
N LEU A 31 13.76 10.44 -12.20
CA LEU A 31 13.20 9.61 -13.26
C LEU A 31 11.83 9.05 -12.87
N LEU A 32 11.67 8.54 -11.65
CA LEU A 32 10.38 8.03 -11.16
C LEU A 32 9.34 9.13 -11.04
N ALA A 33 9.71 10.31 -10.53
CA ALA A 33 8.81 11.45 -10.42
C ALA A 33 8.23 11.83 -11.81
N PHE A 34 9.09 11.91 -12.82
CA PHE A 34 8.68 12.16 -14.21
C PHE A 34 7.80 11.03 -14.78
N LEU A 35 8.17 9.77 -14.59
CA LEU A 35 7.39 8.65 -15.13
C LEU A 35 5.99 8.53 -14.50
N ARG A 36 5.84 8.92 -13.23
CA ARG A 36 4.56 8.88 -12.52
C ARG A 36 3.65 10.05 -12.82
N SER A 37 4.23 11.19 -13.19
CA SER A 37 3.44 12.34 -13.63
C SER A 37 2.94 12.14 -15.06
N ALA A 38 3.56 11.28 -15.87
CA ALA A 38 3.19 11.02 -17.27
C ALA A 38 1.69 10.78 -17.57
N PRO A 39 0.86 10.13 -16.72
CA PRO A 39 -0.59 10.01 -16.95
C PRO A 39 -1.33 11.37 -16.90
N ALA A 40 -0.85 12.32 -16.09
CA ALA A 40 -1.38 13.69 -16.01
C ALA A 40 -0.96 14.57 -17.22
N HIS A 41 0.01 14.10 -18.02
CA HIS A 41 0.61 14.83 -19.14
C HIS A 41 0.05 14.43 -20.52
N GLY A 42 -1.08 13.70 -20.56
CA GLY A 42 -1.82 13.42 -21.79
C GLY A 42 -1.33 12.16 -22.50
N GLY A 43 -2.25 11.21 -22.68
CA GLY A 43 -2.00 10.02 -23.48
C GLY A 43 -1.90 10.38 -24.96
N ALA A 44 -0.69 10.59 -25.48
CA ALA A 44 -0.24 10.18 -26.82
C ALA A 44 1.14 10.78 -27.14
N VAL A 45 2.23 10.20 -26.62
CA VAL A 45 3.51 10.37 -27.31
C VAL A 45 3.37 9.72 -28.68
N GLY A 46 3.29 10.56 -29.72
CA GLY A 46 3.01 10.15 -31.08
C GLY A 46 4.04 10.71 -32.08
N PRO A 47 3.77 10.58 -33.39
CA PRO A 47 4.62 11.17 -34.41
C PRO A 47 4.92 12.68 -34.21
N PRO A 48 3.98 13.53 -33.74
CA PRO A 48 4.27 14.94 -33.47
C PRO A 48 5.34 15.16 -32.39
N SER A 49 5.33 14.38 -31.31
CA SER A 49 6.34 14.46 -30.24
C SER A 49 7.73 14.08 -30.75
N VAL A 50 7.81 13.07 -31.63
CA VAL A 50 9.07 12.69 -32.30
C VAL A 50 9.58 13.80 -33.21
N ARG A 51 8.70 14.43 -34.00
CA ARG A 51 9.08 15.59 -34.81
C ARG A 51 9.62 16.73 -33.94
N ARG A 52 8.90 17.10 -32.86
CA ARG A 52 9.35 18.16 -31.93
C ARG A 52 10.71 17.81 -31.30
N TYR A 53 10.91 16.55 -30.93
CA TYR A 53 12.19 16.06 -30.43
C TYR A 53 13.31 16.23 -31.46
N GLU A 54 13.14 15.73 -32.69
CA GLU A 54 14.20 15.70 -33.68
C GLU A 54 14.47 17.05 -34.35
N GLU A 55 13.43 17.83 -34.67
CA GLU A 55 13.55 19.05 -35.47
C GLU A 55 13.72 20.31 -34.61
N LEU A 56 13.19 20.32 -33.39
CA LEU A 56 13.18 21.51 -32.54
C LEU A 56 14.10 21.33 -31.33
N TRP A 57 13.87 20.30 -30.53
CA TRP A 57 14.57 20.13 -29.26
C TRP A 57 16.05 19.78 -29.42
N MET A 58 16.39 18.75 -30.21
CA MET A 58 17.78 18.31 -30.32
C MET A 58 18.74 19.39 -30.85
N PRO A 59 18.37 20.22 -31.85
CA PRO A 59 19.17 21.39 -32.21
C PRO A 59 19.31 22.41 -31.08
N LEU A 60 18.23 22.73 -30.36
CA LEU A 60 18.25 23.68 -29.24
C LEU A 60 19.15 23.18 -28.10
N ALA A 61 19.02 21.91 -27.71
CA ALA A 61 19.84 21.28 -26.68
C ALA A 61 21.32 21.18 -27.07
N ALA A 62 21.64 21.20 -28.37
CA ALA A 62 23.02 21.23 -28.84
C ALA A 62 23.67 22.62 -28.71
N GLU A 63 22.89 23.70 -28.73
CA GLU A 63 23.36 25.09 -28.59
C GLU A 63 23.36 25.55 -27.13
N GLU A 64 22.28 25.29 -26.40
CA GLU A 64 22.05 25.79 -25.04
C GLU A 64 22.09 24.69 -23.99
N ALA A 65 22.88 24.90 -22.94
CA ALA A 65 22.92 24.01 -21.80
C ALA A 65 21.85 24.37 -20.74
N MET A 66 21.43 23.38 -19.94
CA MET A 66 20.57 23.55 -18.76
C MET A 66 19.09 23.88 -19.01
N LEU A 67 18.48 23.33 -20.07
CA LEU A 67 17.04 23.44 -20.34
C LEU A 67 16.33 22.09 -20.13
N VAL A 68 15.11 22.12 -19.59
CA VAL A 68 14.23 20.94 -19.46
C VAL A 68 13.17 20.99 -20.55
N PRO A 69 13.06 19.97 -21.43
CA PRO A 69 12.12 20.00 -22.54
C PRO A 69 10.65 19.91 -22.09
N PRO A 70 9.70 20.20 -23.00
CA PRO A 70 8.31 19.78 -22.87
C PRO A 70 8.17 18.31 -22.45
N PRO A 71 7.18 17.93 -21.62
CA PRO A 71 7.03 16.58 -21.09
C PRO A 71 6.96 15.46 -22.15
N ASP A 72 6.26 15.69 -23.27
CA ASP A 72 6.18 14.73 -24.37
C ASP A 72 7.53 14.51 -25.05
N VAL A 73 8.27 15.61 -25.30
CA VAL A 73 9.63 15.59 -25.86
C VAL A 73 10.63 14.97 -24.88
N GLN A 74 10.49 15.23 -23.59
CA GLN A 74 11.33 14.67 -22.53
C GLN A 74 11.24 13.14 -22.50
N LEU A 75 10.03 12.58 -22.64
CA LEU A 75 9.85 11.13 -22.70
C LEU A 75 10.53 10.53 -23.94
N VAL A 76 10.39 11.16 -25.12
CA VAL A 76 11.09 10.73 -26.34
C VAL A 76 12.62 10.74 -26.13
N TRP A 77 13.14 11.82 -25.55
CA TRP A 77 14.58 11.95 -25.32
C TRP A 77 15.11 10.90 -24.36
N LEU A 78 14.41 10.65 -23.25
CA LEU A 78 14.74 9.59 -22.29
C LEU A 78 14.77 8.21 -22.95
N CYS A 79 13.72 7.85 -23.69
CA CYS A 79 13.65 6.59 -24.42
C CYS A 79 14.83 6.42 -25.38
N HIS A 80 15.23 7.49 -26.09
CA HIS A 80 16.38 7.44 -26.97
C HIS A 80 17.69 7.25 -26.18
N CYS A 81 17.87 7.95 -25.05
CA CYS A 81 19.05 7.81 -24.18
C CYS A 81 19.22 6.39 -23.60
N PHE A 82 18.13 5.68 -23.30
CA PHE A 82 18.18 4.28 -22.85
C PHE A 82 18.80 3.32 -23.89
N HIS A 83 18.80 3.73 -25.15
CA HIS A 83 19.51 3.05 -26.24
C HIS A 83 20.82 3.77 -26.56
N HIS A 84 21.70 3.85 -25.55
CA HIS A 84 22.91 4.68 -25.54
C HIS A 84 23.71 4.67 -26.86
N GLU A 85 23.95 3.49 -27.45
CA GLU A 85 24.72 3.36 -28.70
C GLU A 85 24.02 4.01 -29.90
N SER A 86 22.71 3.78 -30.03
CA SER A 86 21.89 4.39 -31.08
C SER A 86 21.84 5.91 -30.91
N TYR A 87 21.68 6.37 -29.67
CA TYR A 87 21.70 7.79 -29.33
C TYR A 87 23.06 8.44 -29.58
N ALA A 88 24.16 7.78 -29.25
CA ALA A 88 25.51 8.29 -29.47
C ALA A 88 25.84 8.39 -30.96
N ALA A 89 25.45 7.38 -31.75
CA ALA A 89 25.57 7.42 -33.21
C ALA A 89 24.74 8.55 -33.82
N TYR A 90 23.49 8.71 -33.36
CA TYR A 90 22.61 9.80 -33.78
C TYR A 90 23.23 11.18 -33.48
N CYS A 91 23.69 11.41 -32.26
CA CYS A 91 24.28 12.69 -31.85
C CYS A 91 25.57 12.98 -32.61
N THR A 92 26.43 11.99 -32.78
CA THR A 92 27.70 12.13 -33.50
C THR A 92 27.47 12.44 -34.97
N SER A 93 26.53 11.73 -35.61
CA SER A 93 26.18 11.93 -37.03
C SER A 93 25.62 13.34 -37.28
N ARG A 94 24.76 13.83 -36.39
CA ARG A 94 24.01 15.07 -36.63
C ARG A 94 24.65 16.33 -36.04
N PHE A 95 25.37 16.20 -34.92
CA PHE A 95 25.93 17.33 -34.16
C PHE A 95 27.44 17.21 -33.92
N GLY A 96 28.09 16.14 -34.39
CA GLY A 96 29.52 15.91 -34.23
C GLY A 96 29.99 15.58 -32.80
N ARG A 97 29.07 15.52 -31.83
CA ARG A 97 29.37 15.25 -30.41
C ARG A 97 28.17 14.62 -29.71
N LEU A 98 28.43 13.91 -28.61
CA LEU A 98 27.39 13.39 -27.73
C LEU A 98 26.71 14.53 -26.94
N ILE A 99 25.40 14.70 -27.11
CA ILE A 99 24.63 15.71 -26.38
C ILE A 99 24.20 15.12 -25.03
N ASN A 100 24.49 15.83 -23.93
CA ASN A 100 24.11 15.40 -22.59
C ASN A 100 22.77 16.00 -22.14
N ARG A 101 22.09 15.31 -21.24
CA ARG A 101 20.98 15.91 -20.48
C ARG A 101 21.54 16.81 -19.36
N PRO A 102 20.83 17.89 -19.00
CA PRO A 102 21.27 18.75 -17.91
C PRO A 102 21.24 17.99 -16.59
N LEU A 103 22.33 18.09 -15.81
CA LEU A 103 22.47 17.40 -14.53
C LEU A 103 21.70 18.15 -13.43
N ILE A 104 20.36 18.08 -13.51
CA ILE A 104 19.44 18.67 -12.53
C ILE A 104 18.83 17.50 -11.76
N LEU A 105 19.14 17.43 -10.46
CA LEU A 105 18.78 16.30 -9.60
C LEU A 105 17.84 16.69 -8.45
N ASP A 106 17.58 17.98 -8.27
CA ASP A 106 16.64 18.55 -7.30
C ASP A 106 15.42 19.15 -7.99
N ALA A 107 14.29 19.19 -7.28
CA ALA A 107 13.00 19.59 -7.83
C ALA A 107 12.95 21.08 -8.19
N ASP A 108 13.47 21.95 -7.32
CA ASP A 108 13.41 23.40 -7.47
C ASP A 108 14.18 23.86 -8.73
N ASN A 109 15.37 23.32 -8.96
CA ASN A 109 16.13 23.62 -10.17
C ASN A 109 15.48 23.03 -11.43
N GLU A 110 14.73 21.93 -11.33
CA GLU A 110 14.01 21.36 -12.46
C GLU A 110 12.82 22.24 -12.87
N GLU A 111 12.06 22.73 -11.90
CA GLU A 111 10.97 23.69 -12.14
C GLU A 111 11.51 24.99 -12.75
N TYR A 112 12.56 25.58 -12.16
CA TYR A 112 13.20 26.77 -12.71
C TYR A 112 13.72 26.56 -14.14
N ALA A 113 14.36 25.42 -14.42
CA ALA A 113 14.86 25.13 -15.76
C ALA A 113 13.74 24.84 -16.77
N SER A 114 12.60 24.31 -16.32
CA SER A 114 11.39 24.11 -17.12
C SER A 114 10.75 25.46 -17.48
N ASP A 115 10.58 26.36 -16.52
CA ASP A 115 10.04 27.70 -16.75
C ASP A 115 10.93 28.52 -17.69
N ARG A 116 12.25 28.49 -17.46
CA ARG A 116 13.20 29.13 -18.37
C ARG A 116 13.13 28.54 -19.78
N CYS A 117 12.94 27.23 -19.90
CA CYS A 117 12.78 26.57 -21.19
C CYS A 117 11.48 26.97 -21.88
N ARG A 118 10.39 27.14 -21.13
CA ARG A 118 9.10 27.62 -21.64
C ARG A 118 9.24 28.99 -22.30
N ASP A 119 9.99 29.92 -21.69
CA ASP A 119 10.25 31.24 -22.25
C ASP A 119 11.10 31.17 -23.54
N VAL A 120 12.19 30.39 -23.52
CA VAL A 120 13.05 30.18 -24.70
C VAL A 120 12.28 29.52 -25.84
N TRP A 121 11.46 28.52 -25.52
CA TRP A 121 10.64 27.79 -26.48
C TRP A 121 9.61 28.72 -27.12
N ALA A 122 8.90 29.53 -26.33
CA ALA A 122 7.93 30.50 -26.85
C ALA A 122 8.58 31.56 -27.76
N ALA A 123 9.80 32.00 -27.43
CA ALA A 123 10.53 32.96 -28.26
C ALA A 123 11.03 32.35 -29.58
N ARG A 124 11.52 31.10 -29.56
CA ARG A 124 12.17 30.45 -30.71
C ARG A 124 11.19 29.70 -31.62
N TYR A 125 10.11 29.18 -31.06
CA TYR A 125 9.08 28.42 -31.75
C TYR A 125 7.68 28.96 -31.42
N PRO A 126 7.34 30.20 -31.82
CA PRO A 126 6.09 30.86 -31.42
C PRO A 126 4.82 30.17 -31.91
N LEU A 127 4.93 29.26 -32.90
CA LEU A 127 3.82 28.47 -33.43
C LEU A 127 3.68 27.09 -32.77
N GLU A 128 4.61 26.71 -31.89
CA GLU A 128 4.65 25.39 -31.26
C GLU A 128 4.35 25.56 -29.76
N PRO A 129 3.20 25.08 -29.25
CA PRO A 129 2.91 25.17 -27.83
C PRO A 129 3.94 24.37 -27.02
N PHE A 130 4.20 24.77 -25.79
CA PHE A 130 5.06 24.02 -24.88
C PHE A 130 4.35 22.74 -24.42
N ASP A 131 3.14 22.86 -23.85
CA ASP A 131 2.32 21.75 -23.39
C ASP A 131 1.28 21.33 -24.45
N LEU A 132 1.15 20.03 -24.73
CA LEU A 132 0.12 19.48 -25.61
C LEU A 132 -1.09 19.06 -24.77
N TYR A 133 -2.29 19.52 -25.13
CA TYR A 133 -3.54 19.11 -24.47
C TYR A 133 -4.25 18.00 -25.27
N ASN A 134 -4.89 17.06 -24.56
CA ASN A 134 -5.51 15.82 -25.08
C ASN A 134 -6.48 15.97 -26.28
N ASN A 135 -7.01 17.17 -26.55
CA ASN A 135 -8.04 17.38 -27.59
C ASN A 135 -7.50 17.34 -29.04
N ASP A 136 -6.18 17.31 -29.23
CA ASP A 136 -5.58 17.36 -30.58
C ASP A 136 -5.24 15.98 -31.17
N PHE A 137 -5.32 14.90 -30.38
CA PHE A 137 -5.02 13.54 -30.83
C PHE A 137 -6.28 12.73 -31.13
N ASP A 138 -6.84 12.96 -32.31
CA ASP A 138 -7.88 12.11 -32.87
C ASP A 138 -7.25 10.78 -33.34
N GLY A 139 -7.39 9.71 -32.55
CA GLY A 139 -6.77 8.39 -32.76
C GLY A 139 -7.05 7.74 -34.13
N ASN A 140 -8.00 8.29 -34.89
CA ASN A 140 -8.31 7.89 -36.26
C ASN A 140 -7.36 8.42 -37.35
N LYS A 141 -6.43 9.34 -37.03
CA LYS A 141 -5.46 9.88 -38.00
C LYS A 141 -4.15 9.08 -38.11
N LEU A 142 -4.07 7.89 -37.51
CA LEU A 142 -2.86 7.04 -37.54
C LEU A 142 -2.61 6.32 -38.89
N ASN A 143 -3.56 6.36 -39.83
CA ASN A 143 -3.51 5.58 -41.07
C ASN A 143 -2.89 6.31 -42.28
N GLY A 144 -2.39 7.54 -42.10
CA GLY A 144 -2.10 8.44 -43.23
C GLY A 144 -0.67 8.93 -43.42
N ILE A 145 0.36 8.38 -42.76
CA ILE A 145 1.73 8.87 -42.91
C ILE A 145 2.66 7.76 -43.42
N ASP A 146 3.34 8.09 -44.52
CA ASP A 146 4.21 7.26 -45.36
C ASP A 146 5.25 6.43 -44.57
N LYS A 147 5.36 5.15 -44.94
CA LYS A 147 6.17 4.12 -44.25
C LYS A 147 7.69 4.22 -44.46
N ASN A 148 8.22 5.34 -44.98
CA ASN A 148 9.56 5.38 -45.59
C ASN A 148 10.57 6.40 -45.01
N ASN A 149 10.42 6.89 -43.77
CA ASN A 149 11.47 7.75 -43.16
C ASN A 149 11.86 7.32 -41.72
N ALA A 150 13.06 7.74 -41.29
CA ALA A 150 13.75 7.45 -40.02
C ALA A 150 12.89 7.52 -38.75
N ASN A 151 11.76 8.23 -38.80
CA ASN A 151 10.71 8.31 -37.79
C ASN A 151 10.23 6.92 -37.29
N GLY A 152 10.40 5.86 -38.07
CA GLY A 152 9.97 4.50 -37.71
C GLY A 152 10.70 3.87 -36.52
N GLU A 153 11.98 4.19 -36.27
CA GLU A 153 12.75 3.52 -35.20
C GLU A 153 12.45 4.12 -33.82
N ILE A 154 12.51 5.44 -33.67
CA ILE A 154 12.21 6.12 -32.39
C ILE A 154 10.75 5.89 -31.99
N VAL A 155 9.80 5.88 -32.94
CA VAL A 155 8.39 5.55 -32.65
C VAL A 155 8.23 4.12 -32.13
N LYS A 156 8.98 3.15 -32.69
CA LYS A 156 8.98 1.77 -32.17
C LYS A 156 9.56 1.71 -30.76
N LEU A 157 10.63 2.46 -30.49
CA LEU A 157 11.23 2.57 -29.16
C LEU A 157 10.22 3.11 -28.14
N ILE A 158 9.61 4.26 -28.40
CA ILE A 158 8.62 4.87 -27.49
C ILE A 158 7.50 3.88 -27.15
N ARG A 159 6.99 3.15 -28.16
CA ARG A 159 5.94 2.14 -27.94
C ARG A 159 6.40 1.02 -27.01
N ALA A 160 7.67 0.60 -27.10
CA ALA A 160 8.24 -0.41 -26.20
C ALA A 160 8.30 0.09 -24.74
N TYR A 161 8.47 1.40 -24.52
CA TYR A 161 8.54 2.02 -23.20
C TYR A 161 7.21 2.55 -22.66
N ALA A 162 6.11 2.44 -23.41
CA ALA A 162 4.80 2.95 -23.00
C ALA A 162 4.31 2.38 -21.64
N SER A 163 4.71 1.15 -21.30
CA SER A 163 4.35 0.49 -20.04
C SER A 163 5.38 0.69 -18.92
N LEU A 164 6.48 1.43 -19.15
CA LEU A 164 7.58 1.56 -18.19
C LEU A 164 7.10 2.14 -16.85
N ALA A 165 6.26 3.18 -16.86
CA ALA A 165 5.72 3.77 -15.64
C ALA A 165 4.93 2.74 -14.79
N ALA A 166 4.13 1.89 -15.44
CA ALA A 166 3.39 0.83 -14.76
C ALA A 166 4.31 -0.23 -14.11
N ARG A 167 5.52 -0.44 -14.66
CA ARG A 167 6.52 -1.34 -14.07
C ARG A 167 7.09 -0.81 -12.76
N PHE A 168 7.19 0.51 -12.61
CA PHE A 168 7.66 1.18 -11.39
C PHE A 168 6.50 1.75 -10.52
N ALA A 169 5.29 1.22 -10.72
CA ALA A 169 4.11 1.61 -9.94
C ALA A 169 4.19 1.17 -8.48
N SER A 170 5.11 0.25 -8.13
CA SER A 170 5.28 -0.18 -6.76
C SER A 170 5.65 0.99 -5.84
N PRO A 171 4.90 1.20 -4.74
CA PRO A 171 5.11 2.33 -3.84
C PRO A 171 6.47 2.32 -3.14
N PHE A 172 7.03 1.13 -2.85
CA PHE A 172 8.31 0.99 -2.14
C PHE A 172 9.50 1.60 -2.89
N ILE A 173 9.42 1.63 -4.22
CA ILE A 173 10.50 2.07 -5.11
C ILE A 173 10.79 3.56 -4.93
N SER A 174 9.82 4.33 -4.44
CA SER A 174 9.95 5.79 -4.23
C SER A 174 10.88 6.17 -3.08
N GLU A 175 11.13 5.26 -2.15
CA GLU A 175 11.80 5.57 -0.90
C GLU A 175 13.31 5.77 -1.12
N GLY A 176 13.87 6.83 -0.55
CA GLY A 176 15.31 7.13 -0.71
C GLY A 176 16.21 5.97 -0.28
N VAL A 177 15.83 5.26 0.79
CA VAL A 177 16.56 4.09 1.30
C VAL A 177 16.56 2.94 0.29
N TYR A 178 15.48 2.76 -0.48
CA TYR A 178 15.41 1.77 -1.55
C TYR A 178 16.45 2.08 -2.64
N HIS A 179 16.58 3.34 -3.05
CA HIS A 179 17.53 3.75 -4.07
C HIS A 179 19.00 3.51 -3.67
N VAL A 180 19.33 3.71 -2.39
CA VAL A 180 20.68 3.42 -1.86
C VAL A 180 21.01 1.93 -1.97
N ALA A 181 20.09 1.05 -1.56
CA ALA A 181 20.27 -0.40 -1.67
C ALA A 181 20.35 -0.85 -3.14
N ALA A 182 19.47 -0.33 -4.00
CA ALA A 182 19.44 -0.62 -5.43
C ALA A 182 20.74 -0.22 -6.14
N LYS A 183 21.31 0.96 -5.82
CA LYS A 183 22.61 1.40 -6.35
C LYS A 183 23.72 0.38 -6.11
N ARG A 184 23.77 -0.23 -4.91
CA ARG A 184 24.80 -1.22 -4.57
C ARG A 184 24.67 -2.49 -5.40
N ARG A 185 23.44 -2.93 -5.62
CA ARG A 185 23.16 -4.06 -6.50
C ARG A 185 23.52 -3.76 -7.95
N TYR A 186 23.26 -2.54 -8.41
CA TYR A 186 23.71 -2.09 -9.72
C TYR A 186 25.24 -2.11 -9.87
N VAL A 187 26.00 -1.67 -8.86
CA VAL A 187 27.46 -1.77 -8.84
C VAL A 187 27.93 -3.21 -9.00
N ARG A 188 27.35 -4.14 -8.22
CA ARG A 188 27.67 -5.58 -8.34
C ARG A 188 27.26 -6.13 -9.69
N PHE A 189 26.13 -5.70 -10.24
CA PHE A 189 25.70 -6.10 -11.57
C PHE A 189 26.71 -5.65 -12.66
N LEU A 190 27.23 -4.44 -12.58
CA LEU A 190 28.28 -3.96 -13.50
C LEU A 190 29.60 -4.73 -13.33
N ASP A 191 30.01 -5.05 -12.10
CA ASP A 191 31.16 -5.91 -11.84
C ASP A 191 30.96 -7.31 -12.48
N LEU A 192 29.76 -7.87 -12.37
CA LEU A 192 29.40 -9.14 -13.00
C LEU A 192 29.48 -9.07 -14.53
N VAL A 193 28.93 -8.00 -15.13
CA VAL A 193 29.05 -7.71 -16.57
C VAL A 193 30.53 -7.68 -16.96
N ASN A 194 31.35 -6.89 -16.25
CA ASN A 194 32.76 -6.73 -16.56
C ASN A 194 33.56 -8.04 -16.44
N LYS A 195 33.33 -8.83 -15.40
CA LYS A 195 33.96 -10.15 -15.24
C LYS A 195 33.64 -11.07 -16.41
N ARG A 196 32.39 -11.04 -16.90
CA ARG A 196 31.96 -11.84 -18.05
C ARG A 196 32.69 -11.46 -19.35
N VAL A 197 33.00 -10.16 -19.55
CA VAL A 197 33.86 -9.70 -20.66
C VAL A 197 35.23 -10.36 -20.58
N CYS A 198 35.76 -10.51 -19.37
CA CYS A 198 37.14 -10.97 -19.14
C CYS A 198 37.32 -12.50 -19.18
N THR A 199 36.31 -13.32 -18.86
CA THR A 199 36.53 -14.74 -18.53
C THR A 199 36.09 -15.78 -19.56
N THR A 200 35.02 -15.62 -20.34
CA THR A 200 34.55 -16.73 -21.23
C THR A 200 33.60 -16.36 -22.39
N ARG A 201 33.69 -17.20 -23.42
CA ARG A 201 33.09 -17.24 -24.78
C ARG A 201 31.59 -17.60 -24.85
N GLU A 202 30.80 -17.32 -23.82
CA GLU A 202 29.37 -17.66 -23.81
C GLU A 202 28.49 -16.46 -24.21
N ASP A 203 27.51 -16.65 -25.08
CA ASP A 203 26.66 -15.56 -25.60
C ASP A 203 25.46 -15.20 -24.70
N THR A 204 25.43 -15.65 -23.43
CA THR A 204 24.24 -15.45 -22.57
C THR A 204 24.23 -14.05 -21.96
N ARG A 205 23.22 -13.26 -22.33
CA ARG A 205 22.93 -11.93 -21.78
C ARG A 205 22.40 -12.02 -20.35
N LEU A 206 22.75 -11.05 -19.51
CA LEU A 206 22.28 -10.92 -18.14
C LEU A 206 20.97 -10.14 -18.08
N VAL A 207 20.06 -10.54 -17.21
CA VAL A 207 18.73 -9.92 -17.06
C VAL A 207 18.71 -9.05 -15.81
N PRO A 208 18.58 -7.71 -15.90
CA PRO A 208 18.52 -6.86 -14.72
C PRO A 208 17.19 -7.06 -13.98
N SER A 209 17.22 -7.15 -12.65
CA SER A 209 16.05 -7.00 -11.77
C SER A 209 15.54 -5.55 -11.78
N PHE A 210 14.32 -5.28 -11.28
CA PHE A 210 13.74 -3.93 -11.39
C PHE A 210 14.54 -2.83 -10.69
N ASP A 211 15.15 -3.11 -9.54
CA ASP A 211 16.03 -2.20 -8.82
C ASP A 211 17.29 -1.85 -9.66
N ILE A 212 17.92 -2.87 -10.25
CA ILE A 212 19.09 -2.75 -11.13
C ILE A 212 18.71 -2.01 -12.41
N LEU A 213 17.56 -2.34 -13.01
CA LEU A 213 17.05 -1.70 -14.22
C LEU A 213 16.78 -0.22 -13.98
N LEU A 214 16.16 0.15 -12.85
CA LEU A 214 15.91 1.55 -12.49
C LEU A 214 17.22 2.33 -12.42
N MET A 215 18.22 1.80 -11.71
CA MET A 215 19.54 2.43 -11.60
C MET A 215 20.24 2.54 -12.95
N TRP A 216 20.10 1.52 -13.80
CA TRP A 216 20.68 1.52 -15.13
C TRP A 216 20.03 2.57 -16.04
N LEU A 217 18.70 2.65 -16.07
CA LEU A 217 17.96 3.67 -16.82
C LEU A 217 18.27 5.08 -16.31
N ALA A 218 18.35 5.27 -14.99
CA ALA A 218 18.76 6.53 -14.39
C ALA A 218 20.19 6.93 -14.81
N HIS A 219 21.11 5.96 -14.86
CA HIS A 219 22.47 6.20 -15.34
C HIS A 219 22.51 6.54 -16.84
N GLN A 220 21.79 5.80 -17.68
CA GLN A 220 21.69 6.03 -19.13
C GLN A 220 21.00 7.36 -19.48
N SER A 221 20.15 7.88 -18.59
CA SER A 221 19.53 9.20 -18.72
C SER A 221 20.54 10.35 -18.80
N PHE A 222 21.80 10.11 -18.41
CA PHE A 222 22.91 11.06 -18.52
C PHE A 222 24.03 10.47 -19.40
N PRO A 223 23.86 10.48 -20.73
CA PRO A 223 24.66 9.68 -21.66
C PRO A 223 26.16 9.98 -21.60
N VAL A 224 26.58 11.22 -21.35
CA VAL A 224 28.03 11.54 -21.21
C VAL A 224 28.61 10.94 -19.93
N SER A 225 27.87 11.05 -18.82
CA SER A 225 28.27 10.44 -17.54
C SER A 225 28.30 8.92 -17.65
N TYR A 226 27.28 8.32 -18.27
CA TYR A 226 27.22 6.89 -18.57
C TYR A 226 28.46 6.43 -19.33
N SER A 227 28.75 7.03 -20.49
CA SER A 227 29.91 6.65 -21.31
C SER A 227 31.23 6.74 -20.54
N ARG A 228 31.42 7.83 -19.78
CA ARG A 228 32.62 8.03 -18.94
C ARG A 228 32.75 6.95 -17.88
N ASP A 229 31.68 6.67 -17.14
CA ASP A 229 31.71 5.76 -16.00
C ASP A 229 31.88 4.31 -16.47
N MET A 230 31.21 3.90 -17.55
CA MET A 230 31.38 2.57 -18.15
C MET A 230 32.81 2.36 -18.66
N THR A 231 33.40 3.37 -19.30
CA THR A 231 34.80 3.34 -19.75
C THR A 231 35.78 3.23 -18.57
N ALA A 232 35.53 3.98 -17.49
CA ALA A 232 36.35 3.93 -16.28
C ALA A 232 36.32 2.55 -15.59
N MET A 233 35.20 1.83 -15.72
CA MET A 233 35.04 0.46 -15.21
C MET A 233 35.59 -0.63 -16.15
N GLY A 234 36.14 -0.26 -17.30
CA GLY A 234 36.69 -1.20 -18.28
C GLY A 234 35.65 -1.87 -19.19
N ILE A 235 34.38 -1.47 -19.09
CA ILE A 235 33.28 -1.99 -19.92
C ILE A 235 33.25 -1.17 -21.22
N ARG A 236 34.02 -1.63 -22.21
CA ARG A 236 34.16 -0.97 -23.52
C ARG A 236 33.27 -1.55 -24.60
N ASP A 237 32.79 -2.77 -24.40
CA ASP A 237 31.88 -3.43 -25.33
C ASP A 237 30.46 -2.89 -25.18
N ASN A 238 29.70 -2.98 -26.28
CA ASN A 238 28.30 -2.58 -26.29
C ASN A 238 27.51 -3.38 -25.25
N VAL A 239 27.12 -2.69 -24.17
CA VAL A 239 26.40 -3.26 -23.02
C VAL A 239 25.07 -3.91 -23.46
N ALA A 240 24.43 -3.41 -24.52
CA ALA A 240 23.21 -4.01 -25.06
C ALA A 240 23.43 -5.42 -25.62
N LYS A 241 24.68 -5.80 -25.96
CA LYS A 241 25.02 -7.19 -26.33
C LYS A 241 25.13 -8.12 -25.12
N MET A 242 25.26 -7.56 -23.93
CA MET A 242 25.58 -8.28 -22.69
C MET A 242 24.44 -8.29 -21.69
N VAL A 243 23.59 -7.27 -21.73
CA VAL A 243 22.48 -7.06 -20.81
C VAL A 243 21.20 -7.00 -21.62
N VAL A 244 20.16 -7.67 -21.15
CA VAL A 244 18.82 -7.59 -21.72
C VAL A 244 18.24 -6.20 -21.45
N GLY A 245 17.87 -5.48 -22.50
CA GLY A 245 17.22 -4.17 -22.41
C GLY A 245 15.75 -4.28 -22.03
N TYR A 246 15.17 -3.15 -21.65
CA TYR A 246 13.74 -3.08 -21.36
C TYR A 246 12.89 -3.37 -22.60
N GLY A 247 11.81 -4.14 -22.42
CA GLY A 247 10.86 -4.49 -23.49
C GLY A 247 11.27 -5.68 -24.35
N GLU A 248 12.46 -6.25 -24.15
CA GLU A 248 12.87 -7.48 -24.82
C GLU A 248 12.19 -8.70 -24.21
N VAL A 249 11.81 -9.67 -25.06
CA VAL A 249 11.23 -10.94 -24.60
C VAL A 249 12.34 -11.84 -24.07
N VAL A 250 12.23 -12.23 -22.81
CA VAL A 250 13.23 -13.05 -22.10
C VAL A 250 12.62 -14.41 -21.78
N SER A 251 13.36 -15.49 -22.06
CA SER A 251 12.97 -16.81 -21.58
C SER A 251 13.39 -17.01 -20.13
N GLU A 252 12.62 -17.79 -19.37
CA GLU A 252 12.93 -18.11 -17.96
C GLU A 252 14.34 -18.72 -17.80
N GLU A 253 14.83 -19.43 -18.81
CA GLU A 253 16.19 -20.00 -18.81
C GLU A 253 17.28 -18.91 -18.68
N VAL A 254 17.12 -17.77 -19.35
CA VAL A 254 18.10 -16.66 -19.29
C VAL A 254 18.05 -15.97 -17.92
N VAL A 255 16.84 -15.84 -17.36
CA VAL A 255 16.66 -15.32 -16.00
C VAL A 255 17.37 -16.23 -15.00
N GLU A 256 17.12 -17.54 -15.08
CA GLU A 256 17.71 -18.52 -14.17
C GLU A 256 19.23 -18.56 -14.26
N LYS A 257 19.81 -18.49 -15.48
CA LYS A 257 21.27 -18.37 -15.65
C LYS A 257 21.84 -17.12 -14.97
N THR A 258 21.11 -16.00 -15.01
CA THR A 258 21.51 -14.77 -14.31
C THR A 258 21.49 -15.00 -12.78
N ARG A 259 20.45 -15.68 -12.26
CA ARG A 259 20.35 -16.03 -10.83
C ARG A 259 21.51 -16.90 -10.37
N VAL A 260 21.82 -17.97 -11.11
CA VAL A 260 22.93 -18.88 -10.81
C VAL A 260 24.26 -18.13 -10.78
N LEU A 261 24.56 -17.35 -11.83
CA LEU A 261 25.83 -16.64 -11.93
C LEU A 261 26.01 -15.60 -10.80
N TRP A 262 24.93 -14.88 -10.46
CA TRP A 262 24.92 -13.95 -9.34
C TRP A 262 25.21 -14.66 -8.02
N GLU A 263 24.54 -15.79 -7.76
CA GLU A 263 24.74 -16.56 -6.54
C GLU A 263 26.15 -17.17 -6.47
N GLU A 264 26.70 -17.68 -7.57
CA GLU A 264 28.07 -18.19 -7.61
C GLU A 264 29.10 -17.10 -7.30
N THR A 265 28.85 -15.87 -7.76
CA THR A 265 29.78 -14.75 -7.60
C THR A 265 29.70 -14.10 -6.22
N TYR A 266 28.49 -13.89 -5.70
CA TYR A 266 28.27 -13.10 -4.48
C TYR A 266 27.72 -13.92 -3.31
N ASN A 267 27.33 -15.19 -3.54
CA ASN A 267 26.70 -16.06 -2.55
C ASN A 267 25.45 -15.42 -1.89
N GLU A 268 24.68 -14.70 -2.69
CA GLU A 268 23.41 -14.06 -2.34
C GLU A 268 22.33 -14.44 -3.36
N PRO A 269 21.04 -14.48 -2.99
CA PRO A 269 19.96 -14.61 -3.96
C PRO A 269 19.91 -13.39 -4.89
N TYR A 270 19.54 -13.62 -6.14
CA TYR A 270 19.33 -12.54 -7.10
C TYR A 270 17.97 -11.86 -6.93
N ASP A 271 16.93 -12.58 -6.56
CA ASP A 271 15.65 -11.95 -6.24
C ASP A 271 15.71 -11.39 -4.80
N MET A 272 15.32 -10.13 -4.61
CA MET A 272 15.21 -9.45 -3.32
C MET A 272 13.85 -8.75 -3.21
N ALA A 273 13.46 -8.36 -1.99
CA ALA A 273 12.22 -7.61 -1.78
C ALA A 273 12.26 -6.30 -2.60
N GLY A 274 11.19 -6.03 -3.34
CA GLY A 274 11.05 -4.90 -4.24
C GLY A 274 11.88 -4.98 -5.52
N SER A 275 12.44 -6.16 -5.88
CA SER A 275 13.33 -6.33 -7.03
C SER A 275 12.99 -7.53 -7.93
N ASP A 276 11.74 -7.96 -7.96
CA ASP A 276 11.33 -9.07 -8.84
C ASP A 276 11.72 -8.83 -10.31
N VAL A 277 11.97 -9.90 -11.07
CA VAL A 277 12.29 -9.84 -12.50
C VAL A 277 11.03 -9.97 -13.38
N ASP A 278 9.99 -10.62 -12.84
CA ASP A 278 8.72 -10.85 -13.54
C ASP A 278 7.61 -9.94 -12.98
N THR A 279 6.65 -9.61 -13.84
CA THR A 279 5.53 -8.70 -13.59
C THR A 279 4.25 -9.38 -13.15
N ALA A 280 4.36 -10.64 -12.75
CA ALA A 280 3.23 -11.42 -12.28
C ALA A 280 2.74 -10.91 -10.91
N LYS A 281 1.79 -9.98 -11.00
CA LYS A 281 0.75 -9.63 -10.01
C LYS A 281 1.31 -9.14 -8.68
N GLN A 282 1.28 -7.82 -8.48
CA GLN A 282 0.91 -7.30 -7.17
C GLN A 282 -0.37 -8.05 -6.74
N ALA A 283 -0.25 -9.01 -5.83
CA ALA A 283 -1.42 -9.71 -5.27
C ALA A 283 -2.34 -8.72 -4.52
N PHE A 284 -1.83 -7.51 -4.29
CA PHE A 284 -2.24 -6.46 -3.39
C PHE A 284 -1.92 -5.11 -4.05
N TYR A 285 -2.94 -4.37 -4.49
CA TYR A 285 -2.75 -3.04 -5.08
C TYR A 285 -2.78 -1.98 -3.98
N TRP A 286 -1.63 -1.57 -3.46
CA TRP A 286 -1.54 -0.41 -2.56
C TRP A 286 -0.91 0.75 -3.31
N GLN A 287 -1.65 1.84 -3.50
CA GLN A 287 -1.07 3.10 -3.95
C GLN A 287 -0.62 3.84 -2.68
N ALA A 288 0.67 4.11 -2.53
CA ALA A 288 1.14 4.92 -1.42
C ALA A 288 0.59 6.34 -1.58
N ALA A 289 -0.06 6.84 -0.54
CA ALA A 289 -0.25 8.29 -0.39
C ALA A 289 1.11 8.93 -0.13
N ALA A 290 1.34 10.13 -0.64
CA ALA A 290 2.50 10.90 -0.22
C ALA A 290 2.40 11.17 1.29
N THR A 291 3.50 11.13 2.02
CA THR A 291 3.50 11.33 3.47
C THR A 291 2.98 12.72 3.89
N GLU A 292 2.90 13.68 2.98
CA GLU A 292 2.34 15.01 3.20
C GLU A 292 0.80 15.05 3.07
N GLU A 293 0.19 14.01 2.51
CA GLU A 293 -1.25 13.90 2.27
C GLU A 293 -2.02 13.27 3.44
N ASP A 294 -1.34 12.81 4.50
CA ASP A 294 -2.01 12.18 5.64
C ASP A 294 -2.73 13.20 6.54
N VAL A 295 -4.01 13.44 6.22
CA VAL A 295 -4.88 14.34 6.97
C VAL A 295 -5.21 13.81 8.37
N ASN A 296 -4.96 12.53 8.65
CA ASN A 296 -5.37 11.87 9.89
C ASN A 296 -4.41 12.09 11.06
N ARG A 297 -3.24 12.71 10.83
CA ARG A 297 -2.25 13.04 11.87
C ARG A 297 -2.78 13.97 12.96
N LEU A 298 -3.86 14.71 12.68
CA LEU A 298 -4.50 15.59 13.65
C LEU A 298 -5.22 14.82 14.78
N TYR A 299 -5.56 13.54 14.55
CA TYR A 299 -6.21 12.68 15.53
C TYR A 299 -5.16 11.91 16.36
N LYS A 300 -4.93 12.32 17.61
CA LYS A 300 -3.88 11.72 18.46
C LYS A 300 -4.13 10.25 18.78
N GLY A 301 -5.40 9.83 18.78
CA GLY A 301 -5.81 8.46 19.05
C GLY A 301 -5.54 7.47 17.91
N LEU A 302 -5.45 7.97 16.67
CA LEU A 302 -5.25 7.18 15.45
C LEU A 302 -3.76 7.17 15.11
N GLN A 303 -3.23 6.00 14.73
CA GLN A 303 -1.81 5.85 14.41
C GLN A 303 -1.63 5.38 12.96
N PRO A 304 -0.72 6.00 12.19
CA PRO A 304 -0.44 5.56 10.83
C PRO A 304 0.12 4.14 10.83
N ARG A 305 -0.22 3.42 9.77
CA ARG A 305 0.21 2.04 9.52
C ARG A 305 1.32 2.04 8.50
N PHE A 306 2.28 1.15 8.65
CA PHE A 306 3.39 1.01 7.72
C PHE A 306 3.59 -0.45 7.35
N LEU A 307 3.59 -0.74 6.04
CA LEU A 307 3.82 -2.08 5.51
C LEU A 307 5.17 -2.16 4.79
N MET A 308 5.80 -3.32 4.84
CA MET A 308 6.97 -3.68 4.05
C MET A 308 6.74 -5.03 3.38
N GLU A 309 7.36 -5.24 2.23
CA GLU A 309 7.53 -6.56 1.64
C GLU A 309 8.74 -7.23 2.29
N VAL A 310 8.62 -8.53 2.56
CA VAL A 310 9.63 -9.33 3.21
C VAL A 310 9.80 -10.64 2.44
N LEU A 311 11.03 -10.89 2.00
CA LEU A 311 11.43 -12.16 1.41
C LEU A 311 12.39 -12.89 2.34
N VAL A 312 12.13 -14.18 2.56
CA VAL A 312 12.98 -15.04 3.39
C VAL A 312 13.53 -16.16 2.54
N PHE A 313 14.86 -16.25 2.50
CA PHE A 313 15.62 -17.24 1.77
C PHE A 313 16.34 -18.19 2.72
N LEU A 314 16.44 -19.45 2.31
CA LEU A 314 17.17 -20.49 3.04
C LEU A 314 18.22 -21.10 2.11
N LYS A 315 19.42 -21.35 2.65
CA LYS A 315 20.49 -22.09 1.97
C LYS A 315 21.20 -22.98 2.97
N GLY A 316 21.38 -24.23 2.62
CA GLY A 316 22.03 -25.21 3.49
C GLY A 316 21.49 -26.61 3.30
N GLU A 317 22.33 -27.59 3.64
CA GLU A 317 21.96 -28.99 3.66
C GLU A 317 21.73 -29.44 5.09
N SER A 318 20.63 -30.18 5.32
CA SER A 318 20.42 -30.81 6.62
C SER A 318 21.12 -32.17 6.62
N ASN A 319 22.08 -32.35 7.53
CA ASN A 319 22.78 -33.63 7.74
C ASN A 319 22.12 -34.46 8.87
N SER A 320 20.87 -34.15 9.22
CA SER A 320 20.18 -34.72 10.37
C SER A 320 19.54 -36.07 10.04
N GLU A 321 19.80 -37.10 10.86
CA GLU A 321 19.07 -38.38 10.81
C GLU A 321 17.58 -38.24 11.18
N HIS A 322 17.13 -37.04 11.55
CA HIS A 322 15.77 -36.73 12.01
C HIS A 322 15.04 -35.70 11.14
N ILE A 323 15.45 -35.51 9.88
CA ILE A 323 14.88 -34.53 8.93
C ILE A 323 13.34 -34.59 8.87
N ASP A 324 12.76 -35.79 8.94
CA ASP A 324 11.29 -35.98 8.86
C ASP A 324 10.52 -35.41 10.05
N ASN A 325 11.18 -35.24 11.19
CA ASN A 325 10.58 -34.71 12.42
C ASN A 325 10.96 -33.24 12.68
N GLU A 326 11.76 -32.62 11.80
CA GLU A 326 12.28 -31.26 11.97
C GLU A 326 11.59 -30.28 11.03
N PHE A 327 11.33 -29.08 11.53
CA PHE A 327 10.68 -28.02 10.76
C PHE A 327 11.11 -26.63 11.24
N LEU A 328 11.02 -25.66 10.34
CA LEU A 328 11.15 -24.25 10.68
C LEU A 328 9.76 -23.67 10.90
N ARG A 329 9.67 -22.78 11.88
CA ARG A 329 8.47 -22.00 12.16
C ARG A 329 8.81 -20.51 12.12
N LEU A 330 8.15 -19.80 11.23
CA LEU A 330 8.18 -18.35 11.16
C LEU A 330 7.08 -17.74 12.04
N ARG A 331 7.45 -16.71 12.81
CA ARG A 331 6.59 -15.95 13.71
C ARG A 331 6.95 -14.47 13.67
N THR A 332 6.01 -13.63 14.10
CA THR A 332 6.27 -12.23 14.42
C THR A 332 6.58 -12.07 15.91
N GLN A 333 7.37 -11.05 16.27
CA GLN A 333 7.71 -10.76 17.66
C GLN A 333 6.58 -10.02 18.39
N ARG A 334 6.02 -9.00 17.75
CA ARG A 334 4.80 -8.29 18.17
C ARG A 334 3.79 -8.31 17.03
N GLY A 335 2.52 -7.98 17.34
CA GLY A 335 1.42 -8.01 16.37
C GLY A 335 1.15 -9.42 15.80
N HIS A 336 -0.11 -9.76 15.55
CA HIS A 336 -0.48 -11.07 15.00
C HIS A 336 0.22 -12.28 15.67
N ARG A 337 0.29 -12.31 17.01
CA ARG A 337 1.07 -13.32 17.78
C ARG A 337 0.65 -14.78 17.54
N SER A 338 -0.54 -14.99 16.98
CA SER A 338 -0.99 -16.33 16.59
C SER A 338 -0.34 -16.86 15.32
N LEU A 339 0.37 -16.04 14.55
CA LEU A 339 1.03 -16.45 13.31
C LEU A 339 2.02 -17.57 13.58
N LYS A 340 1.84 -18.68 12.85
CA LYS A 340 2.74 -19.84 12.86
C LYS A 340 2.79 -20.44 11.46
N LEU A 341 3.77 -20.03 10.66
CA LEU A 341 4.01 -20.63 9.35
C LEU A 341 5.08 -21.70 9.49
N ASN A 342 4.70 -22.97 9.34
CA ASN A 342 5.63 -24.08 9.44
C ASN A 342 6.05 -24.56 8.05
N LYS A 343 7.33 -24.89 7.87
CA LYS A 343 7.88 -25.54 6.68
C LYS A 343 8.76 -26.74 7.11
N PRO A 344 8.53 -27.95 6.58
CA PRO A 344 9.31 -29.13 6.95
C PRO A 344 10.73 -29.06 6.39
N MET A 345 11.73 -29.58 7.13
CA MET A 345 13.14 -29.58 6.70
C MET A 345 13.42 -30.43 5.48
N SER A 346 12.67 -31.52 5.29
CA SER A 346 12.76 -32.33 4.07
C SER A 346 12.52 -31.53 2.79
N SER A 347 11.78 -30.42 2.86
CA SER A 347 11.48 -29.57 1.70
C SER A 347 12.47 -28.42 1.46
N LEU A 348 13.45 -28.21 2.35
CA LEU A 348 14.27 -26.99 2.38
C LEU A 348 15.78 -27.23 2.26
N SER A 349 16.24 -28.48 2.21
CA SER A 349 17.66 -28.80 2.00
C SER A 349 18.07 -28.42 0.59
N CYS A 350 18.88 -27.36 0.43
CA CYS A 350 19.30 -26.88 -0.88
C CYS A 350 20.72 -26.31 -0.86
N LYS A 351 21.47 -26.62 -1.92
CA LYS A 351 22.81 -26.06 -2.17
C LYS A 351 22.75 -24.60 -2.61
N THR A 352 21.61 -24.14 -3.11
CA THR A 352 21.38 -22.76 -3.55
C THR A 352 20.40 -22.03 -2.63
N TRP A 353 20.33 -20.70 -2.73
CA TRP A 353 19.34 -19.92 -2.00
C TRP A 353 17.93 -20.17 -2.54
N GLN A 354 17.02 -20.58 -1.66
CA GLN A 354 15.63 -20.87 -2.02
C GLN A 354 14.67 -19.92 -1.29
N LYS A 355 13.82 -19.24 -2.06
CA LYS A 355 12.75 -18.39 -1.52
C LYS A 355 11.73 -19.25 -0.76
N THR A 356 11.75 -19.15 0.56
CA THR A 356 10.94 -20.00 1.44
C THR A 356 9.63 -19.34 1.85
N TRP A 357 9.67 -18.04 2.14
CA TRP A 357 8.49 -17.24 2.46
C TRP A 357 8.53 -15.89 1.73
N HIS A 358 7.35 -15.45 1.29
CA HIS A 358 7.09 -14.12 0.76
C HIS A 358 5.88 -13.57 1.52
N LEU A 359 6.05 -12.46 2.22
CA LEU A 359 5.04 -11.83 3.08
C LEU A 359 5.07 -10.31 2.92
N TYR A 360 3.93 -9.68 3.13
CA TYR A 360 3.84 -8.28 3.51
C TYR A 360 3.62 -8.20 5.01
N CYS A 361 4.38 -7.37 5.71
CA CYS A 361 4.33 -7.25 7.16
C CYS A 361 4.22 -5.81 7.63
N GLU A 362 3.41 -5.61 8.66
CA GLU A 362 3.31 -4.35 9.38
C GLU A 362 4.58 -4.09 10.17
N PHE A 363 5.12 -2.88 10.08
CA PHE A 363 6.29 -2.44 10.84
C PHE A 363 6.08 -2.57 12.37
N ALA A 364 4.84 -2.43 12.84
CA ALA A 364 4.47 -2.66 14.23
C ALA A 364 4.75 -4.08 14.74
N THR A 365 4.98 -5.05 13.84
CA THR A 365 5.38 -6.41 14.22
C THR A 365 6.77 -6.51 14.83
N ARG A 366 7.58 -5.45 14.70
CA ARG A 366 8.95 -5.23 15.24
C ARG A 366 10.05 -6.16 14.74
N ALA A 367 9.77 -7.44 14.57
CA ALA A 367 10.75 -8.40 14.09
C ALA A 367 10.09 -9.66 13.55
N LEU A 368 10.83 -10.35 12.68
CA LEU A 368 10.59 -11.73 12.30
C LEU A 368 11.42 -12.67 13.17
N THR A 369 10.85 -13.74 13.67
CA THR A 369 11.58 -14.81 14.36
C THR A 369 11.39 -16.12 13.61
N ILE A 370 12.50 -16.79 13.32
CA ILE A 370 12.51 -18.11 12.69
C ILE A 370 13.02 -19.11 13.72
N GLU A 371 12.15 -20.02 14.11
CA GLU A 371 12.39 -21.07 15.09
C GLU A 371 12.70 -22.39 14.39
N PHE A 372 13.84 -23.00 14.67
CA PHE A 372 14.15 -24.38 14.31
C PHE A 372 13.64 -25.33 15.38
N ARG A 373 12.74 -26.25 15.01
CA ARG A 373 11.99 -27.09 15.95
C ARG A 373 12.02 -28.56 15.54
N ARG A 374 11.89 -29.43 16.54
CA ARG A 374 11.71 -30.87 16.37
C ARG A 374 10.40 -31.32 16.99
N SER A 375 9.60 -32.07 16.24
CA SER A 375 8.40 -32.73 16.74
C SER A 375 8.77 -33.84 17.71
N THR A 376 8.07 -33.93 18.85
CA THR A 376 8.27 -35.00 19.83
C THR A 376 7.22 -36.10 19.61
N SER A 377 7.63 -37.37 19.66
CA SER A 377 6.71 -38.51 19.57
C SER A 377 5.82 -38.59 20.83
N GLY A 378 4.51 -38.44 20.67
CA GLY A 378 3.52 -38.55 21.76
C GLY A 378 2.11 -38.12 21.33
N CYS A 379 1.09 -38.49 22.10
CA CYS A 379 -0.33 -38.21 21.80
C CYS A 379 -0.68 -36.71 21.80
N PHE A 380 0.18 -35.86 22.37
CA PHE A 380 0.08 -34.40 22.31
C PHE A 380 1.09 -33.87 21.28
N ARG A 381 0.61 -33.06 20.32
CA ARG A 381 1.40 -32.38 19.27
C ARG A 381 2.33 -31.30 19.87
N ASN A 382 3.31 -31.72 20.66
CA ASN A 382 4.34 -30.86 21.20
C ASN A 382 5.57 -30.86 20.29
N SER A 383 6.33 -29.76 20.34
CA SER A 383 7.59 -29.63 19.61
C SER A 383 8.61 -28.94 20.49
N LYS A 384 9.87 -29.40 20.44
CA LYS A 384 11.00 -28.79 21.15
C LYS A 384 11.60 -27.70 20.27
N LEU A 385 11.88 -26.53 20.85
CA LEU A 385 12.69 -25.49 20.20
C LEU A 385 14.16 -25.91 20.29
N LEU A 386 14.85 -25.96 19.15
CA LEU A 386 16.27 -26.29 19.07
C LEU A 386 17.10 -25.00 19.06
N LYS A 387 16.78 -24.09 18.14
CA LYS A 387 17.42 -22.77 18.02
C LYS A 387 16.44 -21.77 17.39
N ASN A 388 16.69 -20.48 17.55
CA ASN A 388 15.98 -19.44 16.83
C ASN A 388 16.95 -18.34 16.37
N VAL A 389 16.53 -17.61 15.34
CA VAL A 389 17.15 -16.37 14.89
C VAL A 389 16.05 -15.32 14.77
N SER A 390 16.38 -14.06 15.01
CA SER A 390 15.42 -12.96 14.93
C SER A 390 15.99 -11.82 14.11
N PHE A 391 15.16 -11.22 13.27
CA PHE A 391 15.48 -10.12 12.39
C PHE A 391 14.65 -8.91 12.80
N SER A 392 15.28 -7.97 13.51
CA SER A 392 14.66 -6.71 13.94
C SER A 392 14.51 -5.77 12.74
N TRP A 393 13.34 -5.17 12.57
CA TRP A 393 13.11 -4.23 11.47
C TRP A 393 14.01 -3.01 11.54
N ASN A 394 14.33 -2.53 12.74
CA ASN A 394 15.24 -1.40 12.91
C ASN A 394 16.66 -1.76 12.43
N ASP A 395 17.14 -2.95 12.80
CA ASP A 395 18.49 -3.40 12.45
C ASP A 395 18.59 -3.56 10.93
N MET A 396 17.56 -4.16 10.32
CA MET A 396 17.48 -4.31 8.86
C MET A 396 17.44 -2.97 8.10
N LEU A 397 16.81 -1.93 8.66
CA LEU A 397 16.78 -0.60 8.03
C LEU A 397 18.08 0.18 8.19
N HIS A 398 18.93 -0.21 9.14
CA HIS A 398 20.28 0.33 9.27
C HIS A 398 21.27 -0.36 8.32
N GLU A 399 20.95 -1.56 7.82
CA GLU A 399 21.72 -2.21 6.79
C GLU A 399 21.54 -1.51 5.45
N GLU A 400 22.65 -1.10 4.86
CA GLU A 400 22.67 -0.33 3.63
C GLU A 400 22.16 -1.12 2.39
N SER A 401 22.10 -2.45 2.49
CA SER A 401 21.54 -3.36 1.47
C SER A 401 20.11 -3.83 1.79
N LEU A 402 19.54 -3.44 2.94
CA LEU A 402 18.23 -3.90 3.45
C LEU A 402 18.12 -5.43 3.58
N VAL A 403 19.25 -6.07 3.83
CA VAL A 403 19.39 -7.53 3.88
C VAL A 403 20.21 -7.92 5.10
N LEU A 404 19.75 -8.94 5.82
CA LEU A 404 20.51 -9.58 6.91
C LEU A 404 20.60 -11.07 6.69
N THR A 405 21.77 -11.64 6.99
CA THR A 405 22.02 -13.08 6.89
C THR A 405 22.46 -13.63 8.24
N GLU A 406 21.81 -14.69 8.70
CA GLU A 406 22.05 -15.33 9.98
C GLU A 406 22.21 -16.85 9.84
N GLY A 407 23.04 -17.45 10.70
CA GLY A 407 23.21 -18.89 10.78
C GLY A 407 22.23 -19.55 11.74
N ILE A 408 21.29 -20.36 11.24
CA ILE A 408 20.40 -21.16 12.11
C ILE A 408 21.12 -22.38 12.67
N ASP A 409 21.91 -23.08 11.85
CA ASP A 409 22.71 -24.23 12.29
C ASP A 409 24.05 -24.22 11.53
N VAL A 410 24.99 -25.10 11.89
CA VAL A 410 26.33 -25.19 11.29
C VAL A 410 26.26 -25.29 9.76
N SER A 411 25.25 -25.96 9.23
CA SER A 411 25.08 -26.16 7.78
C SER A 411 23.97 -25.32 7.14
N MET A 412 23.24 -24.49 7.90
CA MET A 412 22.05 -23.78 7.40
C MET A 412 22.05 -22.29 7.72
N ARG A 413 21.89 -21.49 6.66
CA ARG A 413 21.82 -20.03 6.70
C ARG A 413 20.46 -19.54 6.24
N VAL A 414 20.08 -18.40 6.79
CA VAL A 414 18.85 -17.69 6.44
C VAL A 414 19.21 -16.29 6.07
N MET A 415 18.61 -15.82 4.99
CA MET A 415 18.71 -14.43 4.59
C MET A 415 17.30 -13.83 4.55
N VAL A 416 17.15 -12.64 5.10
CA VAL A 416 15.91 -11.85 5.03
C VAL A 416 16.21 -10.57 4.28
N SER A 417 15.37 -10.26 3.31
CA SER A 417 15.38 -9.01 2.54
C SER A 417 14.07 -8.28 2.78
N ILE A 418 14.13 -6.96 2.96
CA ILE A 418 12.94 -6.11 3.13
C ILE A 418 12.92 -4.95 2.15
N THR A 419 11.73 -4.44 1.85
CA THR A 419 11.58 -3.08 1.32
C THR A 419 11.50 -2.07 2.47
N PRO A 420 11.77 -0.77 2.21
CA PRO A 420 11.47 0.27 3.19
C PRO A 420 9.98 0.30 3.55
N PRO A 421 9.62 0.61 4.80
CA PRO A 421 8.23 0.70 5.23
C PRO A 421 7.53 1.89 4.54
N ILE A 422 6.39 1.63 3.90
CA ILE A 422 5.54 2.66 3.30
C ILE A 422 4.25 2.80 4.09
N GLN A 423 3.64 3.99 4.05
CA GLN A 423 2.36 4.19 4.70
C GLN A 423 1.26 3.35 4.02
N ALA A 424 0.54 2.59 4.84
CA ALA A 424 -0.54 1.71 4.42
C ALA A 424 -1.92 2.32 4.71
N PRO A 425 -2.99 1.85 4.05
CA PRO A 425 -4.35 2.26 4.36
C PRO A 425 -4.71 2.02 5.84
N TYR A 426 -5.47 2.95 6.40
CA TYR A 426 -6.06 2.78 7.72
C TYR A 426 -7.14 1.68 7.68
N LEU A 427 -7.23 0.89 8.75
CA LEU A 427 -8.28 -0.12 8.93
C LEU A 427 -8.99 0.15 10.25
N LEU A 428 -10.30 0.37 10.20
CA LEU A 428 -11.13 0.59 11.39
C LEU A 428 -12.32 -0.37 11.42
N LYS A 429 -12.69 -0.80 12.63
CA LYS A 429 -13.88 -1.62 12.91
C LYS A 429 -14.69 -0.97 14.02
N CYS A 430 -15.99 -0.79 13.81
CA CYS A 430 -16.89 -0.28 14.84
C CYS A 430 -17.56 -1.45 15.56
N VAL A 431 -17.39 -1.56 16.88
CA VAL A 431 -18.00 -2.62 17.70
C VAL A 431 -19.03 -2.05 18.66
N PRO A 432 -20.14 -2.77 18.95
CA PRO A 432 -21.15 -2.32 19.89
C PRO A 432 -20.62 -2.18 21.31
N ASP A 433 -21.13 -1.17 22.02
CA ASP A 433 -20.85 -0.94 23.43
C ASP A 433 -22.12 -0.54 24.20
N ARG A 434 -21.96 -0.24 25.49
CA ARG A 434 -23.06 0.14 26.39
C ARG A 434 -23.65 1.50 26.05
N VAL A 435 -24.97 1.58 26.19
CA VAL A 435 -25.73 2.83 26.00
C VAL A 435 -25.19 3.95 26.89
N THR A 436 -25.17 5.18 26.36
CA THR A 436 -24.80 6.38 27.13
C THR A 436 -25.96 7.36 27.30
N ASP A 437 -25.87 8.16 28.35
CA ASP A 437 -26.71 9.34 28.59
C ASP A 437 -26.21 10.54 27.76
N ASP A 438 -26.93 11.66 27.76
CA ASP A 438 -26.59 12.87 26.98
C ASP A 438 -25.19 13.40 27.30
N GLY A 439 -24.74 13.27 28.56
CA GLY A 439 -23.41 13.65 29.02
C GLY A 439 -22.30 12.66 28.65
N GLY A 440 -22.61 11.58 27.93
CA GLY A 440 -21.65 10.57 27.50
C GLY A 440 -21.28 9.54 28.57
N ALA A 441 -21.97 9.52 29.71
CA ALA A 441 -21.75 8.51 30.74
C ALA A 441 -22.52 7.22 30.39
N MET A 442 -21.90 6.06 30.56
CA MET A 442 -22.61 4.78 30.37
C MET A 442 -23.80 4.68 31.32
N VAL A 443 -24.97 4.29 30.80
CA VAL A 443 -26.18 4.11 31.60
C VAL A 443 -25.97 2.95 32.57
N SER A 444 -25.94 3.25 33.87
CA SER A 444 -25.68 2.24 34.90
C SER A 444 -26.02 2.71 36.31
N ASP A 445 -26.35 1.76 37.18
CA ASP A 445 -26.52 2.00 38.62
C ASP A 445 -25.25 2.54 39.29
N VAL A 446 -24.07 2.28 38.72
CA VAL A 446 -22.78 2.80 39.22
C VAL A 446 -22.74 4.32 39.04
N ILE A 447 -23.05 4.82 37.84
CA ILE A 447 -23.09 6.25 37.55
C ILE A 447 -24.18 6.94 38.37
N LEU A 448 -25.36 6.32 38.51
CA LEU A 448 -26.43 6.85 39.36
C LEU A 448 -25.95 7.05 40.79
N ARG A 449 -25.33 6.04 41.41
CA ARG A 449 -24.79 6.15 42.78
C ARG A 449 -23.75 7.26 42.91
N MET A 450 -22.82 7.34 41.95
CA MET A 450 -21.78 8.37 41.94
C MET A 450 -22.36 9.79 41.80
N ARG A 451 -23.51 9.93 41.14
CA ARG A 451 -24.21 11.21 40.94
C ARG A 451 -25.34 11.44 41.96
N ASN A 452 -25.28 10.86 43.15
CA ASN A 452 -26.32 11.00 44.20
C ASN A 452 -27.73 10.68 43.67
N TYR A 453 -27.85 9.62 42.86
CA TYR A 453 -29.08 9.15 42.22
C TYR A 453 -29.77 10.17 41.31
N ARG A 454 -29.04 11.18 40.82
CA ARG A 454 -29.55 12.06 39.75
C ARG A 454 -29.84 11.22 38.50
N PRO A 455 -31.05 11.31 37.91
CA PRO A 455 -31.43 10.54 36.74
C PRO A 455 -30.50 10.80 35.56
N GLN A 456 -30.26 9.76 34.76
CA GLN A 456 -29.52 9.86 33.50
C GLN A 456 -30.46 10.16 32.34
N GLU A 457 -30.27 11.32 31.72
CA GLU A 457 -31.10 11.84 30.62
C GLU A 457 -30.59 11.37 29.26
N GLY A 458 -31.51 11.12 28.32
CA GLY A 458 -31.19 10.74 26.95
C GLY A 458 -30.72 9.29 26.82
N ARG A 459 -30.84 8.74 25.61
CA ARG A 459 -30.38 7.39 25.27
C ARG A 459 -29.64 7.42 23.95
N TRP A 460 -28.38 7.00 24.01
CA TRP A 460 -27.48 6.94 22.87
C TRP A 460 -26.93 5.53 22.70
N LEU A 461 -27.10 4.95 21.51
CA LEU A 461 -26.33 3.78 21.13
C LEU A 461 -24.88 4.19 20.94
N THR A 462 -23.95 3.33 21.34
CA THR A 462 -22.53 3.64 21.25
C THR A 462 -21.77 2.56 20.49
N ARG A 463 -20.80 2.98 19.71
CA ARG A 463 -19.84 2.11 19.03
C ARG A 463 -18.43 2.52 19.39
N THR A 464 -17.63 1.56 19.81
CA THR A 464 -16.20 1.75 20.03
C THR A 464 -15.50 1.48 18.70
N VAL A 465 -14.70 2.42 18.23
CA VAL A 465 -13.95 2.29 16.97
C VAL A 465 -12.56 1.76 17.31
N LEU A 466 -12.23 0.61 16.74
CA LEU A 466 -10.96 -0.07 16.91
C LEU A 466 -10.11 0.03 15.66
N ASP A 467 -8.81 0.24 15.81
CA ASP A 467 -7.85 0.11 14.71
C ASP A 467 -7.55 -1.37 14.37
N TYR A 468 -6.61 -1.54 13.44
CA TYR A 468 -6.16 -2.86 12.99
C TYR A 468 -5.59 -3.77 14.09
N GLY A 469 -5.01 -3.18 15.15
CA GLY A 469 -4.46 -3.89 16.29
C GLY A 469 -5.48 -4.11 17.43
N GLY A 470 -6.70 -3.58 17.30
CA GLY A 470 -7.74 -3.63 18.33
C GLY A 470 -7.62 -2.53 19.39
N LYS A 471 -6.88 -1.45 19.12
CA LYS A 471 -6.79 -0.28 20.01
C LYS A 471 -7.98 0.66 19.76
N GLU A 472 -8.55 1.19 20.84
CA GLU A 472 -9.62 2.19 20.77
C GLU A 472 -9.08 3.53 20.21
N CYS A 473 -9.76 4.08 19.19
CA CYS A 473 -9.37 5.35 18.56
C CYS A 473 -10.47 6.42 18.64
N PHE A 474 -11.73 6.01 18.49
CA PHE A 474 -12.89 6.90 18.54
C PHE A 474 -14.07 6.21 19.24
N VAL A 475 -15.05 7.02 19.67
CA VAL A 475 -16.36 6.56 20.11
C VAL A 475 -17.43 7.23 19.25
N ILE A 476 -18.29 6.43 18.64
CA ILE A 476 -19.45 6.91 17.90
C ILE A 476 -20.68 6.81 18.80
N ARG A 477 -21.51 7.85 18.84
CA ARG A 477 -22.79 7.87 19.56
C ARG A 477 -23.92 8.18 18.59
N ILE A 478 -24.99 7.39 18.64
CA ILE A 478 -26.19 7.56 17.80
C ILE A 478 -27.36 7.90 18.73
N ARG A 479 -28.00 9.05 18.52
CA ARG A 479 -29.08 9.52 19.38
C ARG A 479 -30.36 8.74 19.13
N ILE A 480 -30.91 8.13 20.19
CA ILE A 480 -32.09 7.27 20.10
C ILE A 480 -33.29 7.85 20.86
N GLY A 481 -33.08 8.26 22.10
CA GLY A 481 -34.18 8.62 22.99
C GLY A 481 -33.89 9.87 23.81
N ARG A 482 -34.96 10.54 24.21
CA ARG A 482 -34.94 11.67 25.15
C ARG A 482 -35.68 11.32 26.43
N GLY A 483 -35.50 12.17 27.44
CA GLY A 483 -36.11 12.00 28.75
C GLY A 483 -35.24 11.17 29.69
N ILE A 484 -35.75 10.97 30.90
CA ILE A 484 -35.00 10.38 32.01
C ILE A 484 -35.47 8.97 32.30
N TRP A 485 -34.61 8.20 32.97
CA TRP A 485 -35.02 6.96 33.62
C TRP A 485 -34.94 7.13 35.13
N ARG A 486 -36.08 6.92 35.79
CA ARG A 486 -36.20 6.78 37.25
C ARG A 486 -36.78 5.39 37.52
N ARG A 487 -36.48 4.78 38.68
CA ARG A 487 -37.20 3.58 39.12
C ARG A 487 -38.69 3.95 39.32
N GLY A 488 -39.53 3.73 38.31
CA GLY A 488 -40.92 4.22 38.22
C GLY A 488 -41.54 4.11 36.81
N PRO A 489 -42.67 4.78 36.54
CA PRO A 489 -43.39 4.70 35.25
C PRO A 489 -42.77 5.54 34.11
N GLU A 490 -41.85 6.45 34.42
CA GLU A 490 -41.17 7.29 33.43
C GLU A 490 -40.17 6.47 32.60
N THR A 491 -40.45 6.33 31.31
CA THR A 491 -39.59 5.65 30.35
C THR A 491 -39.12 6.63 29.26
N PRO A 492 -37.83 6.58 28.86
CA PRO A 492 -37.36 7.38 27.73
C PRO A 492 -38.17 7.10 26.46
N VAL A 493 -38.34 8.14 25.63
CA VAL A 493 -39.15 8.09 24.41
C VAL A 493 -38.27 8.36 23.20
N ALA A 494 -38.58 7.74 22.06
CA ALA A 494 -37.79 7.90 20.84
C ALA A 494 -37.75 9.38 20.40
N VAL A 495 -36.59 9.84 19.97
CA VAL A 495 -36.46 11.18 19.39
C VAL A 495 -37.09 11.23 17.99
N LYS A 496 -37.49 12.44 17.58
CA LYS A 496 -37.96 12.70 16.22
C LYS A 496 -36.84 12.43 15.21
N TRP A 497 -37.21 12.23 13.95
CA TRP A 497 -36.27 11.92 12.87
C TRP A 497 -35.12 12.93 12.79
N GLU A 498 -35.45 14.22 12.74
CA GLU A 498 -34.50 15.34 12.65
C GLU A 498 -33.51 15.42 13.82
N ASP A 499 -33.85 14.81 14.96
CA ASP A 499 -33.02 14.78 16.16
C ASP A 499 -32.14 13.52 16.25
N ARG A 500 -32.21 12.59 15.30
CA ARG A 500 -31.44 11.31 15.30
C ARG A 500 -30.00 11.51 14.80
N SER A 501 -29.27 12.41 15.46
CA SER A 501 -27.89 12.73 15.10
C SER A 501 -26.91 11.61 15.43
N ILE A 502 -25.81 11.60 14.70
CA ILE A 502 -24.63 10.76 14.97
C ILE A 502 -23.49 11.68 15.40
N GLU A 503 -22.75 11.31 16.44
CA GLU A 503 -21.54 12.01 16.90
C GLU A 503 -20.33 11.08 16.83
N VAL A 504 -19.20 11.57 16.33
CA VAL A 504 -17.89 10.93 16.45
C VAL A 504 -17.06 11.70 17.46
N ARG A 505 -16.54 11.00 18.47
CA ARG A 505 -15.73 11.55 19.55
C ARG A 505 -14.32 10.98 19.49
N GLU A 506 -13.32 11.85 19.52
CA GLU A 506 -11.91 11.45 19.46
C GLU A 506 -11.42 10.92 20.80
N GLY A 507 -10.81 9.74 20.81
CA GLY A 507 -10.14 9.16 21.98
C GLY A 507 -10.78 7.87 22.48
N THR A 508 -10.32 7.46 23.66
CA THR A 508 -10.69 6.20 24.32
C THR A 508 -11.69 6.43 25.45
N TRP A 509 -12.38 5.39 25.88
CA TRP A 509 -13.24 5.46 27.05
C TRP A 509 -12.45 5.81 28.33
N SER A 510 -13.05 6.64 29.18
CA SER A 510 -12.56 6.92 30.53
C SER A 510 -13.29 6.03 31.54
N TYR A 511 -12.68 4.90 31.90
CA TYR A 511 -13.29 3.93 32.82
C TYR A 511 -13.16 4.33 34.29
N ILE A 512 -14.18 3.98 35.08
CA ILE A 512 -14.18 4.19 36.53
C ILE A 512 -13.38 3.06 37.19
N ALA A 513 -12.40 3.41 38.03
CA ALA A 513 -11.50 2.45 38.68
C ALA A 513 -12.24 1.35 39.46
N SER A 514 -13.36 1.67 40.11
CA SER A 514 -14.18 0.72 40.88
C SER A 514 -15.12 -0.14 40.03
N ALA A 515 -15.23 0.11 38.72
CA ALA A 515 -16.10 -0.62 37.81
C ALA A 515 -15.47 -0.74 36.42
N THR A 516 -14.73 -1.84 36.20
CA THR A 516 -13.91 -2.11 35.00
C THR A 516 -14.65 -2.17 33.65
N SER A 517 -15.98 -1.96 33.63
CA SER A 517 -16.81 -1.96 32.42
C SER A 517 -17.76 -0.75 32.32
N VAL A 518 -17.64 0.24 33.21
CA VAL A 518 -18.46 1.46 33.21
C VAL A 518 -17.53 2.66 33.07
N GLY A 519 -17.86 3.57 32.16
CA GLY A 519 -17.04 4.76 31.92
C GLY A 519 -17.79 5.88 31.22
N TYR A 520 -17.01 6.86 30.79
CA TYR A 520 -17.44 8.04 30.05
C TYR A 520 -16.84 8.03 28.65
N ALA A 521 -17.66 8.38 27.66
CA ALA A 521 -17.18 8.63 26.31
C ALA A 521 -16.27 9.88 26.31
N PRO A 522 -15.33 10.00 25.36
CA PRO A 522 -14.49 11.18 25.24
C PRO A 522 -15.33 12.47 25.10
N GLU A 523 -14.84 13.58 25.64
CA GLU A 523 -15.56 14.86 25.60
C GLU A 523 -15.48 15.54 24.23
N LYS A 524 -14.35 15.40 23.53
CA LYS A 524 -14.08 16.07 22.25
C LYS A 524 -14.90 15.45 21.11
N VAL A 525 -15.99 16.09 20.74
CA VAL A 525 -16.74 15.79 19.50
C VAL A 525 -15.95 16.35 18.31
N VAL A 526 -15.63 15.49 17.35
CA VAL A 526 -14.85 15.84 16.16
C VAL A 526 -15.66 15.78 14.87
N GLY A 527 -16.82 15.12 14.89
CA GLY A 527 -17.75 15.15 13.77
C GLY A 527 -19.17 14.81 14.15
N THR A 528 -20.11 15.29 13.35
CA THR A 528 -21.54 14.99 13.50
C THR A 528 -22.20 14.74 12.15
N ALA A 529 -23.20 13.87 12.12
CA ALA A 529 -24.11 13.72 10.99
C ALA A 529 -25.54 14.01 11.45
N ILE A 530 -26.22 14.89 10.72
CA ILE A 530 -27.58 15.32 11.01
C ILE A 530 -28.46 14.89 9.83
N PRO A 531 -29.53 14.11 10.06
CA PRO A 531 -30.45 13.74 9.00
C PRO A 531 -31.34 14.94 8.64
N SER A 532 -31.61 15.14 7.36
CA SER A 532 -32.54 16.15 6.87
C SER A 532 -33.75 15.48 6.21
N LYS A 533 -34.91 16.12 6.31
CA LYS A 533 -36.18 15.60 5.78
C LYS A 533 -36.41 16.15 4.38
N ASP A 534 -36.20 15.31 3.37
CA ASP A 534 -36.76 15.54 2.03
C ASP A 534 -38.01 14.65 1.94
N GLN A 535 -39.21 15.23 1.80
CA GLN A 535 -40.48 14.50 1.81
C GLN A 535 -40.75 13.78 0.46
N GLN A 536 -39.73 13.20 -0.14
CA GLN A 536 -39.86 12.29 -1.28
C GLN A 536 -39.79 10.86 -0.74
N GLU A 537 -40.74 10.00 -1.11
CA GLU A 537 -40.93 8.67 -0.49
C GLU A 537 -39.71 7.72 -0.59
N ASN A 538 -38.69 8.05 -1.39
CA ASN A 538 -37.59 7.15 -1.75
C ASN A 538 -36.16 7.71 -1.54
N LYS A 539 -35.96 8.66 -0.61
CA LYS A 539 -34.64 9.28 -0.38
C LYS A 539 -34.38 9.64 1.09
N VAL A 540 -33.17 9.39 1.58
CA VAL A 540 -32.66 9.85 2.87
C VAL A 540 -31.42 10.73 2.66
N VAL A 541 -31.35 11.86 3.36
CA VAL A 541 -30.22 12.81 3.25
C VAL A 541 -29.58 13.06 4.61
N TRP A 542 -28.27 12.95 4.67
CA TRP A 542 -27.45 13.28 5.84
C TRP A 542 -26.49 14.42 5.52
N SER A 543 -26.45 15.42 6.40
CA SER A 543 -25.46 16.49 6.35
C SER A 543 -24.37 16.22 7.38
N PHE A 544 -23.11 16.16 6.94
CA PHE A 544 -21.96 15.94 7.79
C PHE A 544 -21.31 17.27 8.17
N SER A 545 -20.77 17.36 9.38
CA SER A 545 -20.01 18.53 9.82
C SER A 545 -18.70 18.73 9.06
N THR A 546 -18.26 17.74 8.29
CA THR A 546 -17.12 17.82 7.36
C THR A 546 -17.45 18.63 6.10
N GLY A 547 -18.71 19.01 5.91
CA GLY A 547 -19.20 19.76 4.74
C GLY A 547 -19.81 18.86 3.65
N ASP A 548 -19.68 17.54 3.78
CA ASP A 548 -20.26 16.57 2.85
C ASP A 548 -21.75 16.35 3.11
N VAL A 549 -22.49 16.11 2.03
CA VAL A 549 -23.90 15.72 2.05
C VAL A 549 -24.04 14.36 1.39
N LEU A 550 -24.44 13.37 2.17
CA LEU A 550 -24.79 12.03 1.69
C LEU A 550 -26.27 11.99 1.35
N THR A 551 -26.58 11.58 0.12
CA THR A 551 -27.94 11.24 -0.30
C THR A 551 -28.00 9.75 -0.63
N VAL A 552 -28.89 9.02 0.04
CA VAL A 552 -29.20 7.62 -0.24
C VAL A 552 -30.57 7.57 -0.91
N GLN A 553 -30.61 7.14 -2.16
CA GLN A 553 -31.84 6.90 -2.90
C GLN A 553 -32.10 5.40 -2.98
N PHE A 554 -33.35 5.01 -2.77
CA PHE A 554 -33.76 3.61 -2.78
C PHE A 554 -34.95 3.40 -3.72
N GLY A 555 -34.69 2.70 -4.82
CA GLY A 555 -35.68 2.28 -5.82
C GLY A 555 -35.47 0.79 -6.16
N ASP A 556 -35.52 0.44 -7.45
CA ASP A 556 -35.16 -0.92 -7.90
C ASP A 556 -33.68 -1.25 -7.60
N ASP A 557 -32.81 -0.24 -7.65
CA ASP A 557 -31.39 -0.32 -7.26
C ASP A 557 -31.05 0.70 -6.17
N LEU A 558 -30.05 0.38 -5.33
CA LEU A 558 -29.50 1.29 -4.32
C LEU A 558 -28.54 2.29 -4.98
N ASN A 559 -28.78 3.59 -4.79
CA ASN A 559 -27.92 4.64 -5.31
C ASN A 559 -27.45 5.58 -4.19
N PHE A 560 -26.17 5.95 -4.25
CA PHE A 560 -25.50 6.80 -3.27
C PHE A 560 -24.89 8.00 -3.98
N MET A 561 -25.32 9.21 -3.60
CA MET A 561 -24.71 10.46 -4.07
C MET A 561 -24.00 11.14 -2.91
N LEU A 562 -22.77 11.60 -3.16
CA LEU A 562 -21.98 12.35 -2.21
C LEU A 562 -21.65 13.70 -2.84
N GLN A 563 -21.93 14.79 -2.13
CA GLN A 563 -21.66 16.15 -2.60
C GLN A 563 -20.91 16.93 -1.52
N ASN A 564 -19.86 17.65 -1.92
CA ASN A 564 -19.15 18.59 -1.05
C ASN A 564 -18.96 19.90 -1.80
N LYS A 565 -19.57 20.98 -1.31
CA LYS A 565 -19.51 22.30 -1.95
C LYS A 565 -18.13 22.97 -1.87
N ASN A 566 -17.28 22.48 -0.95
CA ASN A 566 -15.96 23.02 -0.69
C ASN A 566 -14.84 22.21 -1.36
N SER A 567 -15.18 21.14 -2.08
CA SER A 567 -14.21 20.33 -2.82
C SER A 567 -14.36 20.52 -4.32
N TYR A 568 -13.22 20.65 -5.01
CA TYR A 568 -13.15 20.66 -6.47
C TYR A 568 -13.10 19.25 -7.06
N GLU A 569 -12.89 18.22 -6.23
CA GLU A 569 -12.80 16.83 -6.66
C GLU A 569 -14.17 16.15 -6.71
N GLU A 570 -14.42 15.40 -7.79
CA GLU A 570 -15.62 14.60 -7.92
C GLU A 570 -15.50 13.29 -7.12
N ALA A 571 -16.46 13.02 -6.25
CA ALA A 571 -16.51 11.83 -5.42
C ALA A 571 -17.73 10.97 -5.75
N ARG A 572 -17.51 9.68 -6.03
CA ARG A 572 -18.56 8.71 -6.36
C ARG A 572 -18.52 7.54 -5.40
N LEU A 573 -19.68 7.15 -4.85
CA LEU A 573 -19.81 6.00 -3.96
C LEU A 573 -20.48 4.84 -4.71
N LEU A 574 -19.71 3.79 -5.03
CA LEU A 574 -20.13 2.69 -5.88
C LEU A 574 -20.46 1.44 -5.06
N VAL A 575 -21.56 0.76 -5.38
CA VAL A 575 -21.93 -0.54 -4.78
C VAL A 575 -20.99 -1.65 -5.22
N GLY A 576 -20.50 -2.42 -4.24
CA GLY A 576 -19.57 -3.53 -4.41
C GLY A 576 -18.10 -3.15 -4.25
N ARG A 577 -17.24 -4.17 -4.31
CA ARG A 577 -15.79 -4.09 -4.35
C ARG A 577 -15.35 -3.70 -5.77
N ARG A 578 -14.96 -2.45 -6.00
CA ARG A 578 -14.63 -1.90 -7.34
C ARG A 578 -13.15 -1.52 -7.47
N LEU A 579 -12.70 -1.30 -8.70
CA LEU A 579 -11.33 -0.92 -9.04
C LEU A 579 -10.30 -1.85 -8.37
N SER A 580 -9.38 -1.29 -7.58
CA SER A 580 -8.33 -2.03 -6.84
C SER A 580 -8.86 -3.04 -5.83
N TYR A 581 -10.10 -2.88 -5.35
CA TYR A 581 -10.74 -3.82 -4.43
C TYR A 581 -11.42 -4.99 -5.14
N SER A 582 -11.53 -4.97 -6.47
CA SER A 582 -12.20 -6.02 -7.23
C SER A 582 -11.52 -7.38 -7.04
N ILE A 583 -12.34 -8.43 -6.94
CA ILE A 583 -11.89 -9.80 -6.77
C ILE A 583 -12.07 -10.54 -8.10
N ASN A 584 -11.06 -11.31 -8.53
CA ASN A 584 -11.15 -12.14 -9.74
C ASN A 584 -12.33 -13.11 -9.65
N LYS A 585 -13.19 -13.05 -10.68
CA LYS A 585 -14.52 -13.66 -10.74
C LYS A 585 -14.53 -15.20 -10.86
N ASP A 586 -13.37 -15.85 -10.84
CA ASP A 586 -13.27 -17.28 -11.14
C ASP A 586 -13.47 -18.20 -9.92
N ILE A 587 -13.58 -17.68 -8.69
CA ILE A 587 -13.60 -18.51 -7.47
C ILE A 587 -14.91 -18.42 -6.65
N THR A 588 -15.77 -17.43 -6.88
CA THR A 588 -17.04 -17.33 -6.12
C THR A 588 -18.18 -16.94 -7.05
N SER A 589 -19.23 -17.76 -7.02
CA SER A 589 -20.52 -17.50 -7.65
C SER A 589 -20.98 -16.06 -7.42
N ASN A 590 -21.56 -15.42 -8.45
CA ASN A 590 -22.18 -14.09 -8.42
C ASN A 590 -23.18 -13.92 -7.26
N ASN A 591 -22.71 -13.74 -6.03
CA ASN A 591 -23.54 -13.36 -4.90
C ASN A 591 -23.69 -11.84 -4.90
N ARG A 592 -24.61 -11.33 -5.74
CA ARG A 592 -25.02 -9.91 -5.71
C ARG A 592 -25.29 -9.42 -4.27
N SER A 593 -25.89 -10.30 -3.45
CA SER A 593 -26.16 -10.07 -2.02
C SER A 593 -24.91 -9.84 -1.14
N GLU A 594 -23.75 -10.38 -1.52
CA GLU A 594 -22.48 -10.11 -0.81
C GLU A 594 -21.91 -8.76 -1.24
N GLU A 595 -21.89 -8.48 -2.54
CA GLU A 595 -21.39 -7.20 -3.09
C GLU A 595 -22.20 -6.00 -2.60
N GLU A 596 -23.52 -6.14 -2.42
CA GLU A 596 -24.37 -5.10 -1.84
C GLU A 596 -23.94 -4.63 -0.44
N GLN A 597 -23.18 -5.45 0.30
CA GLN A 597 -22.68 -5.12 1.64
C GLN A 597 -21.45 -4.21 1.58
N TYR A 598 -20.84 -4.06 0.40
CA TYR A 598 -19.65 -3.25 0.20
C TYR A 598 -19.96 -1.96 -0.57
N LEU A 599 -19.23 -0.91 -0.25
CA LEU A 599 -19.23 0.35 -0.97
C LEU A 599 -17.79 0.81 -1.20
N THR A 600 -17.46 1.17 -2.44
CA THR A 600 -16.16 1.72 -2.82
C THR A 600 -16.30 3.21 -3.08
N LEU A 601 -15.54 4.05 -2.38
CA LEU A 601 -15.41 5.48 -2.68
C LEU A 601 -14.36 5.67 -3.76
N VAL A 602 -14.72 6.42 -4.81
CA VAL A 602 -13.86 6.74 -5.94
C VAL A 602 -13.75 8.26 -6.06
N ARG A 603 -12.53 8.78 -5.96
CA ARG A 603 -12.20 10.20 -6.21
C ARG A 603 -11.67 10.34 -7.64
N THR A 604 -12.12 11.36 -8.34
CA THR A 604 -11.64 11.70 -9.69
C THR A 604 -10.90 13.02 -9.62
N SER A 605 -9.65 13.03 -10.08
CA SER A 605 -8.77 14.21 -10.11
C SER A 605 -8.10 14.31 -11.48
N PRO A 606 -7.46 15.44 -11.83
CA PRO A 606 -6.68 15.55 -13.06
C PRO A 606 -5.61 14.46 -13.22
N ASP A 607 -5.00 14.02 -12.11
CA ASP A 607 -4.00 12.94 -12.09
C ASP A 607 -4.60 11.54 -12.24
N HIS A 608 -5.89 11.39 -11.90
CA HIS A 608 -6.63 10.13 -11.93
C HIS A 608 -7.99 10.30 -12.63
N PRO A 609 -8.00 10.55 -13.95
CA PRO A 609 -9.23 10.81 -14.69
C PRO A 609 -10.17 9.58 -14.73
N ASP A 610 -9.62 8.37 -14.66
CA ASP A 610 -10.39 7.12 -14.59
C ASP A 610 -10.93 6.82 -13.18
N GLY A 611 -10.56 7.63 -12.19
CA GLY A 611 -10.94 7.51 -10.79
C GLY A 611 -10.01 6.60 -9.98
N LYS A 612 -9.70 7.04 -8.76
CA LYS A 612 -8.90 6.31 -7.75
C LYS A 612 -9.82 5.81 -6.64
N ALA A 613 -9.76 4.52 -6.31
CA ALA A 613 -10.47 4.00 -5.15
C ALA A 613 -9.72 4.39 -3.86
N THR A 614 -10.36 5.21 -3.03
CA THR A 614 -9.74 5.79 -1.82
C THR A 614 -10.28 5.17 -0.53
N MET A 615 -11.42 4.49 -0.57
CA MET A 615 -12.00 3.79 0.58
C MET A 615 -12.83 2.57 0.15
N LEU A 616 -12.77 1.50 0.94
CA LEU A 616 -13.71 0.39 0.94
C LEU A 616 -14.43 0.28 2.28
N LEU A 617 -15.75 0.28 2.25
CA LEU A 617 -16.63 0.16 3.41
C LEU A 617 -17.42 -1.15 3.31
N ASN A 618 -17.46 -1.95 4.38
CA ASN A 618 -18.50 -2.95 4.62
C ASN A 618 -19.47 -2.42 5.67
N TRP A 619 -20.64 -1.94 5.23
CA TRP A 619 -21.62 -1.29 6.13
C TRP A 619 -22.35 -2.29 7.02
N LYS A 620 -22.35 -3.58 6.68
CA LYS A 620 -23.00 -4.63 7.48
C LYS A 620 -22.14 -5.05 8.67
N LEU A 621 -20.83 -5.16 8.46
CA LEU A 621 -19.83 -5.50 9.48
C LEU A 621 -19.21 -4.26 10.16
N LEU A 622 -19.59 -3.06 9.72
CA LEU A 622 -19.10 -1.77 10.21
C LEU A 622 -17.57 -1.67 10.20
N ALA A 623 -16.99 -2.11 9.09
CA ALA A 623 -15.54 -2.14 8.87
C ALA A 623 -15.18 -1.29 7.65
N VAL A 624 -14.09 -0.54 7.76
CA VAL A 624 -13.62 0.39 6.72
C VAL A 624 -12.11 0.25 6.51
N GLU A 625 -11.72 0.38 5.26
CA GLU A 625 -10.35 0.59 4.81
C GLU A 625 -10.31 1.90 4.02
N PHE A 626 -9.34 2.77 4.29
CA PHE A 626 -9.22 4.05 3.57
C PHE A 626 -7.78 4.54 3.47
N LEU A 627 -7.48 5.26 2.40
CA LEU A 627 -6.19 5.89 2.16
C LEU A 627 -5.94 7.05 3.13
N PRO A 628 -4.67 7.38 3.44
CA PRO A 628 -4.33 8.48 4.35
C PRO A 628 -4.91 9.86 4.00
N GLU A 629 -5.20 10.10 2.72
CA GLU A 629 -5.83 11.32 2.20
C GLU A 629 -7.31 11.48 2.58
N GLU A 630 -8.00 10.39 2.90
CA GLU A 630 -9.41 10.45 3.34
C GLU A 630 -9.49 10.67 4.86
N ASP A 631 -10.30 11.62 5.30
CA ASP A 631 -10.49 11.93 6.71
C ASP A 631 -11.26 10.83 7.45
N ALA A 632 -10.70 10.31 8.55
CA ALA A 632 -11.29 9.24 9.33
C ALA A 632 -12.68 9.59 9.90
N VAL A 633 -12.91 10.84 10.29
CA VAL A 633 -14.21 11.26 10.83
C VAL A 633 -15.26 11.25 9.74
N PHE A 634 -14.95 11.76 8.56
CA PHE A 634 -15.80 11.63 7.37
C PHE A 634 -16.15 10.16 7.09
N VAL A 635 -15.15 9.27 7.05
CA VAL A 635 -15.34 7.83 6.78
C VAL A 635 -16.25 7.17 7.84
N LEU A 636 -16.07 7.50 9.13
CA LEU A 636 -16.89 6.96 10.21
C LEU A 636 -18.33 7.48 10.19
N LEU A 637 -18.54 8.77 9.88
CA LEU A 637 -19.87 9.36 9.70
C LEU A 637 -20.59 8.71 8.51
N LEU A 638 -19.89 8.52 7.39
CA LEU A 638 -20.41 7.83 6.20
C LEU A 638 -20.85 6.40 6.55
N CYS A 639 -19.95 5.63 7.18
CA CYS A 639 -20.21 4.26 7.62
C CYS A 639 -21.47 4.14 8.48
N MET A 640 -21.59 4.96 9.53
CA MET A 640 -22.73 4.90 10.45
C MET A 640 -24.02 5.41 9.83
N SER A 641 -23.96 6.47 9.00
CA SER A 641 -25.14 7.01 8.33
C SER A 641 -25.74 5.98 7.35
N ILE A 642 -24.88 5.26 6.63
CA ILE A 642 -25.31 4.18 5.72
C ILE A 642 -25.87 3.01 6.51
N ALA A 643 -25.17 2.52 7.53
CA ALA A 643 -25.68 1.43 8.37
C ALA A 643 -27.05 1.78 8.98
N ARG A 644 -27.20 3.01 9.51
CA ARG A 644 -28.46 3.51 10.07
C ARG A 644 -29.57 3.54 9.02
N THR A 645 -29.27 4.05 7.83
CA THR A 645 -30.23 4.18 6.71
C THR A 645 -30.65 2.80 6.19
N MET A 646 -29.71 1.86 6.05
CA MET A 646 -29.98 0.49 5.60
C MET A 646 -30.84 -0.29 6.59
N THR A 647 -30.61 -0.14 7.90
CA THR A 647 -31.46 -0.74 8.94
C THR A 647 -32.91 -0.25 8.87
N GLU A 648 -33.12 1.01 8.53
CA GLU A 648 -34.45 1.58 8.41
C GLU A 648 -35.17 1.15 7.14
N ILE A 649 -34.52 1.30 5.98
CA ILE A 649 -35.14 0.96 4.69
C ILE A 649 -35.46 -0.53 4.62
N ARG A 650 -34.57 -1.40 5.12
CA ARG A 650 -34.81 -2.85 5.15
C ARG A 650 -35.74 -3.31 6.28
N ARG A 651 -36.10 -2.41 7.20
CA ARG A 651 -36.90 -2.69 8.41
C ARG A 651 -36.38 -3.88 9.22
N GLU A 652 -35.07 -4.04 9.27
CA GLU A 652 -34.37 -5.15 9.91
C GLU A 652 -33.05 -4.64 10.50
N ASP A 653 -32.61 -5.19 11.64
CA ASP A 653 -31.31 -4.87 12.24
C ASP A 653 -30.12 -5.50 11.49
N VAL A 654 -29.98 -5.16 10.22
CA VAL A 654 -29.00 -5.75 9.29
C VAL A 654 -27.56 -5.53 9.69
N ALA A 655 -27.27 -4.47 10.46
CA ALA A 655 -25.93 -4.08 10.89
C ALA A 655 -25.69 -4.26 12.42
N GLY A 656 -26.60 -4.93 13.13
CA GLY A 656 -26.46 -5.18 14.57
C GLY A 656 -26.46 -3.90 15.43
N LEU A 657 -27.20 -2.88 15.01
CA LEU A 657 -27.36 -1.61 15.73
C LEU A 657 -28.10 -1.80 17.07
N LEU A 658 -28.97 -2.81 17.22
CA LEU A 658 -29.68 -3.07 18.47
C LEU A 658 -28.81 -3.72 19.56
N VAL A 659 -27.56 -4.10 19.25
CA VAL A 659 -26.64 -4.62 20.27
C VAL A 659 -26.18 -3.46 21.18
N ARG A 660 -26.53 -3.57 22.46
CA ARG A 660 -26.35 -2.53 23.50
C ARG A 660 -25.35 -2.92 24.59
N ARG A 661 -24.44 -3.84 24.27
CA ARG A 661 -23.42 -4.34 25.20
C ARG A 661 -22.07 -4.36 24.50
N ARG A 662 -21.02 -4.27 25.32
CA ARG A 662 -19.66 -4.50 24.87
C ARG A 662 -19.50 -5.93 24.38
N ILE A 663 -19.09 -6.08 23.12
CA ILE A 663 -18.64 -7.35 22.57
C ILE A 663 -17.15 -7.50 22.80
N ARG A 664 -16.71 -8.68 23.26
CA ARG A 664 -15.28 -8.98 23.38
C ARG A 664 -14.65 -9.26 22.01
N GLU A 665 -13.63 -8.47 21.69
CA GLU A 665 -12.73 -8.72 20.57
C GLU A 665 -11.57 -9.63 20.99
N GLY A 666 -10.83 -10.13 20.01
CA GLY A 666 -9.59 -10.88 20.25
C GLY A 666 -8.61 -10.07 21.10
N ARG A 667 -7.67 -10.74 21.79
CA ARG A 667 -6.64 -10.01 22.54
C ARG A 667 -5.86 -9.12 21.56
N VAL A 668 -5.66 -7.86 21.93
CA VAL A 668 -4.82 -6.90 21.19
C VAL A 668 -3.50 -7.55 20.79
N GLY A 669 -3.15 -7.45 19.52
CA GLY A 669 -1.90 -8.02 19.00
C GLY A 669 -1.98 -9.52 18.68
N GLN A 670 -3.14 -10.19 18.80
CA GLN A 670 -3.25 -11.63 18.61
C GLN A 670 -3.52 -12.02 17.16
N ARG A 671 -4.50 -11.39 16.50
CA ARG A 671 -4.96 -11.67 15.12
C ARG A 671 -5.26 -10.37 14.38
N ASP A 672 -4.24 -9.52 14.33
CA ASP A 672 -4.38 -8.19 13.75
C ASP A 672 -4.59 -8.33 12.24
N TRP A 673 -5.80 -8.00 11.79
CA TRP A 673 -6.19 -8.04 10.38
C TRP A 673 -5.33 -7.07 9.55
N GLY A 674 -4.91 -7.51 8.36
CA GLY A 674 -4.04 -6.74 7.49
C GLY A 674 -2.60 -6.53 8.00
N SER A 675 -2.20 -7.12 9.13
CA SER A 675 -0.82 -6.96 9.64
C SER A 675 0.19 -7.88 8.96
N VAL A 676 -0.23 -9.05 8.51
CA VAL A 676 0.61 -9.99 7.76
C VAL A 676 -0.21 -10.54 6.60
N MET A 677 0.30 -10.46 5.38
CA MET A 677 -0.40 -10.95 4.17
C MET A 677 0.53 -11.80 3.32
N LEU A 678 -0.01 -12.85 2.69
CA LEU A 678 0.73 -13.76 1.80
C LEU A 678 0.26 -13.60 0.34
N PRO A 679 1.10 -13.10 -0.57
CA PRO A 679 0.69 -12.78 -1.95
C PRO A 679 0.50 -14.02 -2.84
N ASN A 680 1.37 -15.03 -2.70
CA ASN A 680 1.49 -16.12 -3.66
C ASN A 680 0.87 -17.45 -3.20
N SER A 681 -0.08 -17.42 -2.27
CA SER A 681 -0.76 -18.62 -1.81
C SER A 681 -2.23 -18.34 -1.51
N PRO A 682 -3.18 -19.18 -1.95
CA PRO A 682 -4.48 -19.26 -1.31
C PRO A 682 -4.24 -19.85 0.09
N SER A 683 -3.76 -19.00 1.00
CA SER A 683 -3.66 -19.34 2.40
C SER A 683 -5.05 -19.79 2.85
N LEU A 684 -5.14 -21.00 3.42
CA LEU A 684 -6.35 -21.46 4.10
C LEU A 684 -6.70 -20.57 5.30
N ASP A 685 -5.73 -19.82 5.83
CA ASP A 685 -5.97 -18.84 6.88
C ASP A 685 -6.43 -17.50 6.26
N PRO A 686 -7.71 -17.11 6.46
CA PRO A 686 -8.25 -15.87 5.94
C PRO A 686 -7.61 -14.62 6.54
N HIS A 687 -6.97 -14.71 7.71
CA HIS A 687 -6.28 -13.57 8.33
C HIS A 687 -4.95 -13.20 7.64
N LEU A 688 -4.49 -14.02 6.68
CA LEU A 688 -3.28 -13.77 5.87
C LEU A 688 -3.62 -13.30 4.45
N GLN A 689 -4.86 -12.86 4.24
CA GLN A 689 -5.39 -12.32 2.99
C GLN A 689 -6.01 -10.93 3.26
N PRO A 690 -6.29 -10.13 2.21
CA PRO A 690 -7.04 -8.90 2.36
C PRO A 690 -8.38 -9.21 3.01
N TRP A 691 -8.71 -8.45 4.06
CA TRP A 691 -9.84 -8.78 4.94
C TRP A 691 -11.16 -8.90 4.18
N TYR A 692 -11.35 -8.07 3.14
CA TYR A 692 -12.55 -8.01 2.33
C TYR A 692 -12.76 -9.24 1.44
N ARG A 693 -11.79 -10.16 1.35
CA ARG A 693 -11.99 -11.48 0.68
C ARG A 693 -12.77 -12.46 1.57
N ASN A 694 -12.64 -12.36 2.89
CA ASN A 694 -13.27 -13.28 3.85
C ASN A 694 -13.71 -12.53 5.12
N ALA A 695 -14.39 -11.39 4.93
CA ALA A 695 -14.62 -10.41 5.99
C ALA A 695 -15.31 -11.00 7.23
N ALA A 696 -16.32 -11.85 7.04
CA ALA A 696 -17.05 -12.49 8.14
C ALA A 696 -16.14 -13.36 9.03
N SER A 697 -15.13 -14.02 8.45
CA SER A 697 -14.18 -14.85 9.20
C SER A 697 -13.15 -13.97 9.92
N VAL A 698 -12.56 -13.01 9.19
CA VAL A 698 -11.50 -12.12 9.69
C VAL A 698 -12.00 -11.22 10.81
N LEU A 699 -13.23 -10.71 10.69
CA LEU A 699 -13.85 -9.76 11.62
C LEU A 699 -14.73 -10.42 12.68
N SER A 700 -14.74 -11.75 12.76
CA SER A 700 -15.54 -12.48 13.75
C SER A 700 -15.18 -12.11 15.19
N SER A 701 -16.20 -11.93 16.03
CA SER A 701 -16.00 -11.69 17.46
C SER A 701 -15.69 -12.99 18.20
N THR A 702 -14.95 -12.91 19.32
CA THR A 702 -14.71 -14.06 20.20
C THR A 702 -15.96 -14.66 20.84
N GLU A 703 -17.10 -13.97 20.81
CA GLU A 703 -18.36 -14.43 21.40
C GLU A 703 -19.25 -15.23 20.43
N THR A 704 -18.83 -15.44 19.17
CA THR A 704 -19.58 -16.27 18.20
C THR A 704 -19.39 -17.76 18.52
N VAL A 705 -20.10 -18.24 19.56
CA VAL A 705 -20.29 -19.68 19.78
C VAL A 705 -21.37 -20.17 18.80
N PRO A 706 -21.14 -21.25 18.03
CA PRO A 706 -22.20 -21.87 17.25
C PRO A 706 -23.18 -22.53 18.23
N ASN A 707 -24.47 -22.21 18.10
CA ASN A 707 -25.62 -22.91 18.71
C ASN A 707 -25.99 -22.60 20.18
N GLY A 708 -25.65 -21.42 20.72
CA GLY A 708 -26.17 -20.99 22.02
C GLY A 708 -26.85 -19.63 21.95
N VAL A 709 -28.18 -19.59 21.74
CA VAL A 709 -28.97 -18.37 21.98
C VAL A 709 -29.06 -18.16 23.49
N VAL A 710 -28.01 -17.60 24.08
CA VAL A 710 -28.12 -17.06 25.44
C VAL A 710 -29.07 -15.87 25.36
N PRO A 711 -30.20 -15.85 26.08
CA PRO A 711 -31.13 -14.74 26.03
C PRO A 711 -30.40 -13.47 26.50
N ILE A 712 -30.22 -12.54 25.58
CA ILE A 712 -29.56 -11.26 25.83
C ILE A 712 -30.47 -10.46 26.76
N ARG A 713 -30.10 -10.37 28.04
CA ARG A 713 -30.81 -9.52 29.02
C ARG A 713 -30.10 -8.17 29.11
N TYR A 714 -30.77 -7.12 28.65
CA TYR A 714 -30.32 -5.74 28.82
C TYR A 714 -30.73 -5.19 30.19
N SER A 715 -30.00 -4.19 30.68
CA SER A 715 -30.35 -3.57 31.97
C SER A 715 -31.70 -2.85 31.83
N PRO A 716 -32.60 -2.95 32.82
CA PRO A 716 -33.83 -2.14 32.82
C PRO A 716 -33.56 -0.64 32.70
N ALA A 717 -32.39 -0.18 33.16
CA ALA A 717 -31.95 1.21 33.05
C ALA A 717 -31.66 1.65 31.61
N ASP A 718 -31.29 0.71 30.73
CA ASP A 718 -31.00 1.01 29.32
C ASP A 718 -32.27 1.46 28.56
N GLY A 719 -33.45 1.14 29.09
CA GLY A 719 -34.73 1.32 28.41
C GLY A 719 -35.17 0.06 27.66
N LYS A 720 -36.48 -0.06 27.45
CA LYS A 720 -37.11 -1.21 26.77
C LYS A 720 -36.61 -1.34 25.33
N ASP A 721 -36.54 -2.56 24.79
CA ASP A 721 -36.15 -2.81 23.38
C ASP A 721 -37.03 -2.02 22.39
N GLU A 722 -38.30 -1.86 22.73
CA GLU A 722 -39.28 -1.11 21.94
C GLU A 722 -38.83 0.31 21.60
N LEU A 723 -38.18 1.01 22.54
CA LEU A 723 -37.63 2.35 22.31
C LEU A 723 -36.64 2.36 21.14
N TYR A 724 -35.73 1.39 21.13
CA TYR A 724 -34.66 1.31 20.14
C TYR A 724 -35.19 0.82 18.80
N ARG A 725 -36.15 -0.11 18.81
CA ARG A 725 -36.82 -0.58 17.60
C ARG A 725 -37.60 0.54 16.93
N GLN A 726 -38.44 1.29 17.65
CA GLN A 726 -39.16 2.44 17.11
C GLN A 726 -38.24 3.54 16.56
N ALA A 727 -37.05 3.69 17.18
CA ALA A 727 -36.08 4.67 16.73
C ALA A 727 -35.24 4.22 15.54
N LEU A 728 -35.03 2.91 15.33
CA LEU A 728 -34.19 2.38 14.25
C LEU A 728 -35.00 1.84 13.06
N ILE A 729 -36.15 1.25 13.35
CA ILE A 729 -37.05 0.57 12.42
C ILE A 729 -38.46 1.17 12.63
N PRO A 730 -38.66 2.45 12.20
CA PRO A 730 -39.91 3.17 12.40
C PRO A 730 -41.08 2.65 11.55
#